data_AF-A0A6L4B062-F1
#
_entry.id   AF-A0A6L4B062-F1
#
_cell.length_a   1.000
_cell.length_b   1.000
_cell.length_c   1.000
_cell.angle_alpha   90.00
_cell.angle_beta   90.00
_cell.angle_gamma   90.00
#
_symmetry.space_group_name_H-M   'P 1'
#
loop_
_entity.id
_entity.type
_entity.pdbx_description
1 polymer ?
#
loop_
_entity_poly.entity_id
_entity_poly.type
_entity_poly.pdbx_seq_one_letter_code
_entity_poly.pdbx_strand_id
1 'polypeptide(L)'
;MNAGAGTHAAGLALLASIAMAAAAAPAGDAARFERELRPGGIGAHRASLDTDLLVGGAPVRYEGDGEDAIPIGGLEDLRLQDAAGREVPYLLMLPASTAPAEISGRLAATPTTRTESGFEIDLGRIERVDRLSLRGLPGPFLKRFSLEGSGDRQRWIVLVDAGTVFDLPDEGLTRMRVDFRPTELRYLRWIWSDATSARAPMPLAVSARRVEDARPAAAERVPLDFERRPSEPRLSRFRVRLPGRNLPMAALEFEVAPGDLSRPLRIQEPRLTGDLVEPVVLARGTLRRSAQADAVATAFSIPFALMPVGDELEVVVDDGDNPPLELLAVRAKLRILPWIYFESLDGRPLTARFGRRSAVAPRYDLEASRQAAQRAEATMATWGPTRHLVESPAAAAPDFESVALGATIDVQRFEYARALPATPAGMNRLALDLAVLAHSGLSDLRIVTGEGQQVPYLLERQEEPLSAALEVRPSGDSAEPGTSKYVIEMPYSGLPPSRLILATSGRVFERHVRVWQRLMASRPPEPLRRHVTQLRWLHADPSSPAPDLVIELPLLATREIEIDIEEGDNQPLPLVAAHLLVPSWRLRFFGGRSDLRLLYGRADLAAPRYDLALLGPRLVGTEGHEVHLGPEQSVGSAARATDESPRLFWILLAVSVLALLALLARLLRGTHPGTPES
;
A
#
# COMPACT_ATOMS: atom_id res chain seq x y z
N MET A 1 15.05 -95.35 30.72
CA MET A 1 13.84 -95.69 29.93
C MET A 1 13.34 -94.41 29.28
N ASN A 2 13.35 -94.40 27.94
CA ASN A 2 12.60 -93.59 26.96
C ASN A 2 12.36 -92.09 27.27
N ALA A 3 12.99 -91.15 26.57
CA ALA A 3 12.83 -90.73 25.16
C ALA A 3 11.78 -89.61 24.98
N GLY A 4 12.17 -88.55 24.25
CA GLY A 4 11.32 -87.43 23.79
C GLY A 4 11.90 -86.07 24.23
N ALA A 5 12.89 -85.50 23.54
CA ALA A 5 12.77 -84.65 22.35
C ALA A 5 11.99 -83.34 22.65
N GLY A 6 12.52 -82.14 22.45
CA GLY A 6 13.79 -81.69 21.90
C GLY A 6 13.78 -80.17 21.77
N THR A 7 14.97 -79.60 21.53
CA THR A 7 15.27 -78.39 20.73
C THR A 7 14.66 -77.06 21.19
N HIS A 8 15.32 -75.90 21.26
CA HIS A 8 16.60 -75.26 20.92
C HIS A 8 16.41 -73.80 21.45
N ALA A 9 17.36 -72.90 21.68
CA ALA A 9 18.80 -72.84 21.63
C ALA A 9 19.21 -71.51 22.30
N ALA A 10 20.42 -71.50 22.86
CA ALA A 10 21.41 -70.43 22.89
C ALA A 10 20.93 -68.96 22.94
N GLY A 11 20.93 -68.40 24.16
CA GLY A 11 21.03 -66.97 24.36
C GLY A 11 22.49 -66.52 24.21
N LEU A 12 22.77 -65.73 23.19
CA LEU A 12 23.99 -64.94 23.08
C LEU A 12 23.59 -63.47 23.00
N ALA A 13 24.06 -62.71 23.98
CA ALA A 13 23.88 -61.28 24.09
C ALA A 13 24.58 -60.56 22.94
N LEU A 14 23.85 -59.68 22.25
CA LEU A 14 24.42 -58.59 21.46
C LEU A 14 23.70 -57.31 21.86
N LEU A 15 24.41 -56.46 22.59
CA LEU A 15 24.02 -55.08 22.91
C LEU A 15 23.95 -54.28 21.60
N ALA A 16 22.74 -53.95 21.15
CA ALA A 16 22.51 -52.92 20.14
C ALA A 16 22.04 -51.65 20.84
N SER A 17 22.96 -50.73 21.08
CA SER A 17 22.70 -49.34 21.43
C SER A 17 22.03 -48.64 20.24
N ILE A 18 20.71 -48.48 20.29
CA ILE A 18 19.96 -47.62 19.39
C ILE A 18 20.11 -46.18 19.91
N ALA A 19 21.00 -45.40 19.28
CA ALA A 19 20.99 -43.96 19.43
C ALA A 19 19.74 -43.41 18.71
N MET A 20 18.70 -43.05 19.47
CA MET A 20 17.64 -42.19 18.94
C MET A 20 18.24 -40.82 18.69
N ALA A 21 18.55 -40.53 17.43
CA ALA A 21 18.71 -39.17 16.96
C ALA A 21 17.37 -38.46 17.12
N ALA A 22 17.22 -37.65 18.17
CA ALA A 22 16.18 -36.64 18.23
C ALA A 22 16.46 -35.67 17.08
N ALA A 23 15.68 -35.78 16.01
CA ALA A 23 15.69 -34.79 14.95
C ALA A 23 15.27 -33.45 15.56
N ALA A 24 16.23 -32.57 15.78
CA ALA A 24 15.95 -31.17 16.10
C ALA A 24 15.13 -30.61 14.94
N ALA A 25 13.93 -30.12 15.24
CA ALA A 25 13.12 -29.40 14.28
C ALA A 25 13.94 -28.22 13.72
N PRO A 26 13.84 -27.89 12.42
CA PRO A 26 14.59 -26.78 11.84
C PRO A 26 14.26 -25.50 12.60
N ALA A 27 15.29 -24.70 12.91
CA ALA A 27 15.26 -23.55 13.81
C ALA A 27 14.29 -22.40 13.39
N GLY A 28 13.61 -22.52 12.23
CA GLY A 28 12.67 -21.53 11.70
C GLY A 28 11.18 -21.85 11.88
N ASP A 29 10.82 -23.00 12.47
CA ASP A 29 9.43 -23.50 12.53
C ASP A 29 8.80 -23.48 13.94
N ALA A 30 9.37 -22.69 14.86
CA ALA A 30 8.79 -22.48 16.19
C ALA A 30 7.64 -21.46 16.16
N ALA A 31 6.81 -21.46 17.20
CA ALA A 31 5.88 -20.36 17.45
C ALA A 31 6.67 -19.06 17.64
N ARG A 32 6.20 -17.97 17.02
CA ARG A 32 6.89 -16.68 17.04
C ARG A 32 6.41 -15.81 18.19
N PHE A 33 5.16 -15.98 18.58
CA PHE A 33 4.50 -15.16 19.57
C PHE A 33 3.93 -16.02 20.68
N GLU A 34 3.94 -15.47 21.89
CA GLU A 34 3.32 -16.03 23.08
C GLU A 34 2.50 -14.97 23.80
N ARG A 35 1.32 -15.36 24.29
CA ARG A 35 0.41 -14.51 25.05
C ARG A 35 -0.20 -15.28 26.19
N GLU A 36 -0.48 -14.58 27.27
CA GLU A 36 -1.34 -15.10 28.32
C GLU A 36 -2.81 -14.89 27.94
N LEU A 37 -3.65 -15.91 28.14
CA LEU A 37 -5.10 -15.84 28.02
C LEU A 37 -5.69 -16.14 29.40
N ARG A 38 -6.37 -15.16 30.00
CA ARG A 38 -6.92 -15.26 31.36
C ARG A 38 -8.41 -15.64 31.30
N PRO A 39 -8.80 -16.85 31.73
CA PRO A 39 -10.21 -17.20 31.90
C PRO A 39 -10.84 -16.38 33.02
N GLY A 40 -12.14 -16.09 32.91
CA GLY A 40 -12.90 -15.39 33.95
C GLY A 40 -13.39 -16.28 35.11
N GLY A 41 -12.87 -17.51 35.23
CA GLY A 41 -13.32 -18.52 36.20
C GLY A 41 -13.22 -19.94 35.64
N ILE A 42 -13.86 -20.92 36.29
CA ILE A 42 -13.99 -22.30 35.79
C ILE A 42 -15.18 -22.39 34.83
N GLY A 43 -15.08 -23.22 33.79
CA GLY A 43 -16.17 -23.53 32.87
C GLY A 43 -15.90 -23.07 31.44
N ALA A 44 -16.95 -22.69 30.72
CA ALA A 44 -16.88 -22.26 29.33
C ALA A 44 -16.46 -20.79 29.19
N HIS A 45 -15.55 -20.53 28.26
CA HIS A 45 -15.02 -19.19 27.98
C HIS A 45 -15.05 -18.87 26.51
N ARG A 46 -15.13 -17.56 26.23
CA ARG A 46 -14.98 -16.99 24.90
C ARG A 46 -13.86 -15.96 24.88
N ALA A 47 -13.09 -15.89 23.80
CA ALA A 47 -12.10 -14.84 23.57
C ALA A 47 -12.31 -14.21 22.18
N SER A 48 -12.22 -12.88 22.10
CA SER A 48 -12.23 -12.16 20.82
C SER A 48 -10.87 -12.27 20.12
N LEU A 49 -10.88 -12.13 18.80
CA LEU A 49 -9.66 -11.95 18.02
C LEU A 49 -9.32 -10.46 18.03
N ASP A 50 -8.12 -10.11 18.47
CA ASP A 50 -7.61 -8.74 18.42
C ASP A 50 -6.57 -8.59 17.30
N THR A 51 -6.12 -7.36 17.06
CA THR A 51 -5.15 -7.03 16.01
C THR A 51 -3.87 -7.87 16.09
N ASP A 52 -3.35 -8.15 17.28
CA ASP A 52 -2.12 -8.92 17.47
C ASP A 52 -2.27 -10.37 16.97
N LEU A 53 -3.39 -11.03 17.25
CA LEU A 53 -3.68 -12.36 16.73
C LEU A 53 -3.92 -12.35 15.22
N LEU A 54 -4.65 -11.34 14.71
CA LEU A 54 -4.96 -11.22 13.29
C LEU A 54 -3.71 -10.99 12.43
N VAL A 55 -2.74 -10.24 12.94
CA VAL A 55 -1.49 -9.92 12.24
C VAL A 55 -0.43 -11.01 12.45
N GLY A 56 -0.32 -11.56 13.66
CA GLY A 56 0.75 -12.50 14.02
C GLY A 56 0.43 -13.96 13.71
N GLY A 57 -0.85 -14.33 13.65
CA GLY A 57 -1.31 -15.71 13.39
C GLY A 57 -1.57 -15.98 11.90
N ALA A 58 -1.99 -17.21 11.60
CA ALA A 58 -2.40 -17.58 10.25
C ALA A 58 -3.69 -16.83 9.84
N PRO A 59 -3.77 -16.26 8.61
CA PRO A 59 -4.88 -15.37 8.21
C PRO A 59 -6.26 -16.02 8.33
N VAL A 60 -7.25 -15.22 8.75
CA VAL A 60 -8.66 -15.62 8.70
C VAL A 60 -9.10 -15.72 7.24
N ARG A 61 -9.71 -16.86 6.89
CA ARG A 61 -10.22 -17.13 5.54
C ARG A 61 -11.72 -16.84 5.49
N TYR A 62 -12.17 -16.33 4.35
CA TYR A 62 -13.55 -15.91 4.13
C TYR A 62 -14.15 -16.60 2.91
N GLU A 63 -15.45 -16.85 2.97
CA GLU A 63 -16.29 -17.23 1.84
C GLU A 63 -17.30 -16.12 1.52
N GLY A 64 -17.44 -15.78 0.25
CA GLY A 64 -18.23 -14.64 -0.22
C GLY A 64 -17.43 -13.32 -0.29
N ASP A 65 -18.08 -12.29 -0.82
CA ASP A 65 -17.49 -10.97 -1.07
C ASP A 65 -18.09 -9.90 -0.15
N GLY A 66 -17.42 -8.74 -0.04
CA GLY A 66 -17.95 -7.57 0.67
C GLY A 66 -18.12 -7.76 2.19
N GLU A 67 -18.84 -6.87 2.86
CA GLU A 67 -18.93 -6.87 4.34
C GLU A 67 -19.56 -8.13 4.94
N ASP A 68 -20.40 -8.83 4.17
CA ASP A 68 -21.17 -9.99 4.61
C ASP A 68 -20.42 -11.32 4.44
N ALA A 69 -19.16 -11.30 3.99
CA ALA A 69 -18.38 -12.52 3.85
C ALA A 69 -18.21 -13.23 5.18
N ILE A 70 -18.38 -14.54 5.16
CA ILE A 70 -18.45 -15.37 6.35
C ILE A 70 -17.06 -15.97 6.58
N PRO A 71 -16.50 -15.89 7.81
CA PRO A 71 -15.26 -16.59 8.10
C PRO A 71 -15.45 -18.10 7.97
N ILE A 72 -14.52 -18.79 7.34
CA ILE A 72 -14.55 -20.26 7.14
C ILE A 72 -13.39 -20.97 7.85
N GLY A 73 -12.46 -20.21 8.43
CA GLY A 73 -11.30 -20.74 9.16
C GLY A 73 -10.24 -19.67 9.38
N GLY A 74 -9.06 -20.08 9.83
CA GLY A 74 -7.92 -19.23 10.17
C GLY A 74 -7.25 -19.67 11.45
N LEU A 75 -6.17 -19.00 11.86
CA LEU A 75 -5.39 -19.33 13.05
C LEU A 75 -5.06 -20.82 13.18
N GLU A 76 -4.70 -21.47 12.06
CA GLU A 76 -4.32 -22.88 12.04
C GLU A 76 -3.10 -23.18 12.94
N ASP A 77 -2.33 -22.15 13.24
CA ASP A 77 -1.11 -22.13 14.01
C ASP A 77 -1.29 -21.77 15.50
N LEU A 78 -2.51 -21.40 15.92
CA LEU A 78 -2.79 -21.11 17.32
C LEU A 78 -2.80 -22.40 18.15
N ARG A 79 -2.16 -22.35 19.33
CA ARG A 79 -2.21 -23.40 20.35
C ARG A 79 -2.44 -22.77 21.71
N LEU A 80 -3.40 -23.30 22.48
CA LEU A 80 -3.62 -22.93 23.88
C LEU A 80 -3.01 -24.02 24.76
N GLN A 81 -2.22 -23.65 25.76
CA GLN A 81 -1.55 -24.57 26.66
C GLN A 81 -1.83 -24.21 28.12
N ASP A 82 -2.00 -25.22 28.97
CA ASP A 82 -2.08 -25.02 30.41
C ASP A 82 -0.70 -24.79 31.05
N ALA A 83 -0.65 -24.55 32.36
CA ALA A 83 0.60 -24.33 33.10
C ALA A 83 1.56 -25.55 33.09
N ALA A 84 1.07 -26.74 32.74
CA ALA A 84 1.88 -27.95 32.58
C ALA A 84 2.35 -28.13 31.11
N GLY A 85 2.02 -27.20 30.21
CA GLY A 85 2.35 -27.26 28.78
C GLY A 85 1.43 -28.19 27.98
N ARG A 86 0.33 -28.66 28.56
CA ARG A 86 -0.63 -29.53 27.87
C ARG A 86 -1.57 -28.69 27.03
N GLU A 87 -1.88 -29.18 25.84
CA GLU A 87 -2.77 -28.48 24.91
C GLU A 87 -4.22 -28.48 25.43
N VAL A 88 -4.84 -27.30 25.44
CA VAL A 88 -6.23 -27.08 25.82
C VAL A 88 -7.06 -26.99 24.53
N PRO A 89 -8.03 -27.90 24.31
CA PRO A 89 -8.91 -27.86 23.16
C PRO A 89 -9.69 -26.55 23.05
N TYR A 90 -9.85 -26.06 21.83
CA TYR A 90 -10.63 -24.87 21.53
C TYR A 90 -11.37 -25.01 20.20
N LEU A 91 -12.41 -24.20 20.01
CA LEU A 91 -13.13 -24.07 18.74
C LEU A 91 -13.05 -22.64 18.24
N LEU A 92 -12.80 -22.47 16.94
CA LEU A 92 -13.13 -21.21 16.26
C LEU A 92 -14.61 -21.22 15.93
N MET A 93 -15.34 -20.37 16.62
CA MET A 93 -16.78 -20.24 16.51
C MET A 93 -17.10 -19.05 15.62
N LEU A 94 -18.00 -19.26 14.68
CA LEU A 94 -18.57 -18.15 13.94
C LEU A 94 -19.45 -17.36 14.91
N PRO A 95 -19.52 -16.02 14.78
CA PRO A 95 -20.64 -15.32 15.39
C PRO A 95 -21.90 -15.96 14.82
N ALA A 96 -22.88 -16.27 15.67
CA ALA A 96 -24.05 -16.98 15.19
C ALA A 96 -24.74 -16.08 14.15
N SER A 97 -24.61 -16.48 12.88
CA SER A 97 -25.38 -15.89 11.81
C SER A 97 -26.75 -16.52 11.88
N THR A 98 -27.58 -16.05 12.82
CA THR A 98 -29.00 -16.08 12.54
C THR A 98 -29.25 -14.84 11.70
N ALA A 99 -29.67 -15.06 10.45
CA ALA A 99 -30.20 -13.97 9.64
C ALA A 99 -31.15 -13.19 10.54
N PRO A 100 -30.90 -11.90 10.79
CA PRO A 100 -31.61 -11.18 11.82
C PRO A 100 -33.10 -11.33 11.59
N ALA A 101 -33.83 -11.81 12.60
CA ALA A 101 -35.28 -11.87 12.51
C ALA A 101 -35.78 -10.42 12.40
N GLU A 102 -36.05 -9.97 11.17
CA GLU A 102 -36.66 -8.67 10.92
C GLU A 102 -38.11 -8.73 11.41
N ILE A 103 -38.43 -7.87 12.36
CA ILE A 103 -39.78 -7.69 12.89
C ILE A 103 -40.40 -6.51 12.17
N SER A 104 -41.47 -6.73 11.41
CA SER A 104 -42.23 -5.63 10.84
C SER A 104 -42.98 -4.87 11.93
N GLY A 105 -42.78 -3.56 12.01
CA GLY A 105 -43.50 -2.69 12.92
C GLY A 105 -44.82 -2.21 12.31
N ARG A 106 -45.87 -2.10 13.12
CA ARG A 106 -47.12 -1.43 12.74
C ARG A 106 -46.96 0.06 12.96
N LEU A 107 -47.24 0.84 11.92
CA LEU A 107 -46.99 2.27 11.92
C LEU A 107 -48.27 3.06 12.24
N ALA A 108 -48.15 4.09 13.07
CA ALA A 108 -49.22 5.04 13.35
C ALA A 108 -48.66 6.47 13.35
N ALA A 109 -49.31 7.41 12.67
CA ALA A 109 -48.87 8.81 12.66
C ALA A 109 -48.96 9.43 14.06
N THR A 110 -47.99 10.29 14.41
CA THR A 110 -48.07 11.11 15.63
C THR A 110 -48.66 12.48 15.32
N PRO A 111 -49.20 13.19 16.34
CA PRO A 111 -49.59 14.59 16.18
C PRO A 111 -48.41 15.42 15.67
N THR A 112 -48.64 16.21 14.62
CA THR A 112 -47.61 17.09 14.07
C THR A 112 -47.65 18.44 14.75
N THR A 113 -46.50 19.02 15.05
CA THR A 113 -46.36 20.39 15.50
C THR A 113 -45.88 21.29 14.35
N ARG A 114 -45.52 22.55 14.66
CA ARG A 114 -44.91 23.45 13.70
C ARG A 114 -43.51 22.98 13.27
N THR A 115 -42.77 22.34 14.18
CA THR A 115 -41.35 22.02 14.01
C THR A 115 -41.06 20.52 14.01
N GLU A 116 -42.06 19.68 14.27
CA GLU A 116 -41.89 18.23 14.38
C GLU A 116 -43.06 17.49 13.75
N SER A 117 -42.75 16.36 13.14
CA SER A 117 -43.71 15.34 12.71
C SER A 117 -43.13 13.96 13.02
N GLY A 118 -43.86 12.90 12.76
CA GLY A 118 -43.35 11.58 13.11
C GLY A 118 -44.36 10.47 13.02
N PHE A 119 -43.94 9.32 13.52
CA PHE A 119 -44.78 8.13 13.62
C PHE A 119 -44.30 7.25 14.77
N GLU A 120 -45.25 6.53 15.36
CA GLU A 120 -45.00 5.45 16.29
C GLU A 120 -44.93 4.11 15.55
N ILE A 121 -44.09 3.22 16.06
CA ILE A 121 -43.86 1.87 15.58
C ILE A 121 -44.25 0.93 16.73
N ASP A 122 -45.28 0.10 16.56
CA ASP A 122 -45.61 -1.00 17.50
C ASP A 122 -45.07 -2.32 16.95
N LEU A 123 -44.12 -2.92 17.66
CA LEU A 123 -43.56 -4.24 17.35
C LEU A 123 -44.51 -5.40 17.72
N GLY A 124 -45.65 -5.09 18.37
CA GLY A 124 -46.69 -6.02 18.78
C GLY A 124 -46.43 -6.68 20.14
N ARG A 125 -45.17 -6.86 20.52
CA ARG A 125 -44.73 -7.35 21.84
C ARG A 125 -43.39 -6.72 22.22
N ILE A 126 -43.00 -6.86 23.48
CA ILE A 126 -41.67 -6.43 23.93
C ILE A 126 -40.62 -7.33 23.25
N GLU A 127 -39.69 -6.69 22.57
CA GLU A 127 -38.64 -7.30 21.78
C GLU A 127 -37.32 -6.59 22.08
N ARG A 128 -36.22 -7.36 22.10
CA ARG A 128 -34.88 -6.78 22.20
C ARG A 128 -34.40 -6.42 20.80
N VAL A 129 -34.27 -5.14 20.50
CA VAL A 129 -33.92 -4.64 19.16
C VAL A 129 -32.78 -3.63 19.21
N ASP A 130 -32.03 -3.49 18.13
CA ASP A 130 -30.88 -2.58 18.04
C ASP A 130 -30.76 -1.82 16.71
N ARG A 131 -31.67 -2.08 15.76
CA ARG A 131 -31.67 -1.41 14.46
C ARG A 131 -33.09 -1.24 13.95
N LEU A 132 -33.34 -0.10 13.31
CA LEU A 132 -34.50 0.13 12.44
C LEU A 132 -34.06 0.29 10.99
N SER A 133 -34.82 -0.30 10.07
CA SER A 133 -34.69 -0.14 8.63
C SER A 133 -35.98 0.45 8.07
N LEU A 134 -35.89 1.59 7.40
CA LEU A 134 -37.00 2.26 6.75
C LEU A 134 -37.05 1.84 5.28
N ARG A 135 -38.24 1.63 4.73
CA ARG A 135 -38.44 1.33 3.31
C ARG A 135 -39.58 2.18 2.74
N GLY A 136 -39.44 2.54 1.46
CA GLY A 136 -40.49 3.22 0.71
C GLY A 136 -40.66 4.72 1.02
N LEU A 137 -39.63 5.37 1.57
CA LEU A 137 -39.56 6.82 1.55
C LEU A 137 -39.10 7.27 0.15
N PRO A 138 -39.82 8.15 -0.55
CA PRO A 138 -39.43 8.63 -1.87
C PRO A 138 -38.23 9.58 -1.76
N GLY A 139 -37.14 9.25 -2.45
CA GLY A 139 -36.04 10.18 -2.71
C GLY A 139 -36.40 11.21 -3.80
N PRO A 140 -35.66 12.33 -3.90
CA PRO A 140 -34.56 12.71 -3.02
C PRO A 140 -35.04 13.30 -1.67
N PHE A 141 -34.43 12.91 -0.56
CA PHE A 141 -34.62 13.57 0.74
C PHE A 141 -33.41 13.45 1.67
N LEU A 142 -33.26 14.42 2.57
CA LEU A 142 -32.28 14.45 3.65
C LEU A 142 -32.97 14.97 4.92
N LYS A 143 -33.06 14.13 5.96
CA LYS A 143 -33.88 14.43 7.14
C LYS A 143 -33.23 14.06 8.46
N ARG A 144 -33.27 15.02 9.39
CA ARG A 144 -32.93 14.79 10.80
C ARG A 144 -34.08 14.16 11.54
N PHE A 145 -33.74 13.30 12.48
CA PHE A 145 -34.70 12.68 13.38
C PHE A 145 -34.12 12.51 14.78
N SER A 146 -35.01 12.36 15.76
CA SER A 146 -34.72 11.70 17.03
C SER A 146 -35.55 10.43 17.13
N LEU A 147 -35.04 9.45 17.88
CA LEU A 147 -35.69 8.16 18.09
C LEU A 147 -35.82 7.89 19.57
N GLU A 148 -37.05 7.67 20.01
CA GLU A 148 -37.39 7.26 21.37
C GLU A 148 -37.91 5.83 21.40
N GLY A 149 -37.72 5.15 22.53
CA GLY A 149 -38.20 3.80 22.79
C GLY A 149 -39.01 3.72 24.07
N SER A 150 -40.00 2.82 24.10
CA SER A 150 -40.80 2.51 25.28
C SER A 150 -41.24 1.04 25.33
N GLY A 151 -41.30 0.48 26.53
CA GLY A 151 -41.92 -0.84 26.78
C GLY A 151 -43.44 -0.75 27.02
N ASP A 152 -43.92 0.37 27.58
CA ASP A 152 -45.28 0.55 28.11
C ASP A 152 -46.09 1.67 27.42
N ARG A 153 -45.47 2.37 26.46
CA ARG A 153 -46.00 3.54 25.75
C ARG A 153 -46.22 4.78 26.63
N GLN A 154 -45.82 4.74 27.89
CA GLN A 154 -45.94 5.86 28.85
C GLN A 154 -44.58 6.48 29.15
N ARG A 155 -43.57 5.65 29.41
CA ARG A 155 -42.21 6.06 29.70
C ARG A 155 -41.34 5.88 28.46
N TRP A 156 -40.78 6.99 27.98
CA TRP A 156 -39.96 7.03 26.78
C TRP A 156 -38.51 7.31 27.15
N ILE A 157 -37.59 6.57 26.53
CA ILE A 157 -36.15 6.79 26.62
C ILE A 157 -35.62 7.20 25.24
N VAL A 158 -34.64 8.10 25.23
CA VAL A 158 -33.96 8.49 23.99
C VAL A 158 -33.00 7.39 23.57
N LEU A 159 -33.21 6.85 22.37
CA LEU A 159 -32.32 5.85 21.75
C LEU A 159 -31.31 6.53 20.81
N VAL A 160 -31.77 7.54 20.08
CA VAL A 160 -30.95 8.41 19.22
C VAL A 160 -31.43 9.84 19.43
N ASP A 161 -30.56 10.67 20.01
CA ASP A 161 -30.86 12.07 20.30
C ASP A 161 -30.92 12.93 19.02
N ALA A 162 -29.96 12.74 18.12
CA ALA A 162 -29.95 13.35 16.80
C ALA A 162 -29.32 12.40 15.77
N GLY A 163 -30.11 12.00 14.78
CA GLY A 163 -29.68 11.20 13.65
C GLY A 163 -30.05 11.85 12.32
N THR A 164 -29.54 11.31 11.22
CA THR A 164 -29.92 11.72 9.86
C THR A 164 -30.13 10.49 8.99
N VAL A 165 -31.23 10.47 8.25
CA VAL A 165 -31.51 9.49 7.20
C VAL A 165 -31.75 10.22 5.89
N PHE A 166 -31.37 9.57 4.81
CA PHE A 166 -31.37 10.21 3.50
C PHE A 166 -31.43 9.18 2.38
N ASP A 167 -31.99 9.61 1.27
CA ASP A 167 -31.90 8.93 -0.01
C ASP A 167 -31.73 10.01 -1.08
N LEU A 168 -30.51 10.19 -1.57
CA LEU A 168 -30.11 11.22 -2.52
C LEU A 168 -29.51 10.48 -3.74
N PRO A 169 -30.36 9.95 -4.65
CA PRO A 169 -29.92 9.09 -5.74
C PRO A 169 -28.96 9.80 -6.71
N ASP A 170 -29.22 11.08 -7.01
CA ASP A 170 -28.34 11.90 -7.87
C ASP A 170 -26.95 12.10 -7.24
N GLU A 171 -26.88 12.01 -5.91
CA GLU A 171 -25.65 12.09 -5.14
C GLU A 171 -25.10 10.69 -4.74
N GLY A 172 -25.74 9.59 -5.17
CA GLY A 172 -25.33 8.23 -4.80
C GLY A 172 -25.27 7.98 -3.28
N LEU A 173 -25.99 8.78 -2.50
CA LEU A 173 -25.96 8.77 -1.04
C LEU A 173 -27.25 8.16 -0.51
N THR A 174 -27.15 7.08 0.26
CA THR A 174 -28.33 6.46 0.89
C THR A 174 -28.02 5.97 2.31
N ARG A 175 -28.92 6.28 3.23
CA ARG A 175 -28.92 5.79 4.61
C ARG A 175 -30.35 5.66 5.10
N MET A 176 -30.88 4.45 4.95
CA MET A 176 -32.23 4.06 5.40
C MET A 176 -32.22 3.18 6.64
N ARG A 177 -31.06 3.04 7.30
CA ARG A 177 -30.87 2.20 8.48
C ARG A 177 -30.28 3.01 9.63
N VAL A 178 -30.78 2.74 10.82
CA VAL A 178 -30.36 3.39 12.07
C VAL A 178 -30.05 2.32 13.09
N ASP A 179 -28.82 2.35 13.60
CA ASP A 179 -28.36 1.49 14.70
C ASP A 179 -28.43 2.26 16.02
N PHE A 180 -28.77 1.55 17.10
CA PHE A 180 -28.78 2.05 18.47
C PHE A 180 -28.42 0.92 19.44
N ARG A 181 -28.24 1.23 20.73
CA ARG A 181 -27.88 0.22 21.72
C ARG A 181 -29.00 -0.85 21.82
N PRO A 182 -28.68 -2.15 21.86
CA PRO A 182 -29.68 -3.20 22.07
C PRO A 182 -30.55 -2.94 23.30
N THR A 183 -31.85 -2.78 23.09
CA THR A 183 -32.80 -2.35 24.14
C THR A 183 -34.10 -3.14 24.02
N GLU A 184 -34.70 -3.49 25.17
CA GLU A 184 -36.01 -4.16 25.24
C GLU A 184 -37.14 -3.15 25.15
N LEU A 185 -37.88 -3.19 24.03
CA LEU A 185 -38.85 -2.17 23.66
C LEU A 185 -40.03 -2.85 22.96
N ARG A 186 -41.22 -2.26 23.06
CA ARG A 186 -42.37 -2.61 22.21
C ARG A 186 -42.72 -1.49 21.26
N TYR A 187 -42.67 -0.27 21.76
CA TYR A 187 -43.04 0.94 21.03
C TYR A 187 -41.79 1.75 20.74
N LEU A 188 -41.68 2.27 19.53
CA LEU A 188 -40.68 3.27 19.16
C LEU A 188 -41.40 4.49 18.61
N ARG A 189 -40.84 5.67 18.84
CA ARG A 189 -41.35 6.93 18.30
C ARG A 189 -40.26 7.58 17.49
N TRP A 190 -40.53 7.70 16.21
CA TRP A 190 -39.69 8.40 15.26
C TRP A 190 -40.16 9.85 15.15
N ILE A 191 -39.28 10.80 15.43
CA ILE A 191 -39.61 12.23 15.42
C ILE A 191 -38.74 12.91 14.38
N TRP A 192 -39.35 13.40 13.31
CA TRP A 192 -38.70 14.24 12.30
C TRP A 192 -38.51 15.65 12.82
N SER A 193 -37.33 16.23 12.56
CA SER A 193 -37.14 17.68 12.64
C SER A 193 -37.62 18.34 11.35
N ASP A 194 -38.66 19.16 11.46
CA ASP A 194 -39.27 19.95 10.37
C ASP A 194 -38.99 21.45 10.50
N ALA A 195 -38.17 21.85 11.49
CA ALA A 195 -37.84 23.25 11.74
C ALA A 195 -37.22 23.95 10.51
N THR A 196 -36.45 23.20 9.73
CA THR A 196 -35.61 23.69 8.63
C THR A 196 -35.87 22.98 7.30
N SER A 197 -36.78 21.99 7.27
CA SER A 197 -37.02 21.14 6.08
C SER A 197 -38.48 20.69 5.97
N ALA A 198 -38.98 20.52 4.75
CA ALA A 198 -40.36 20.08 4.49
C ALA A 198 -40.65 18.71 5.14
N ARG A 199 -41.89 18.48 5.58
CA ARG A 199 -42.27 17.24 6.28
C ARG A 199 -41.96 16.00 5.44
N ALA A 200 -41.41 14.97 6.08
CA ALA A 200 -41.21 13.68 5.43
C ALA A 200 -42.53 12.90 5.37
N PRO A 201 -42.80 12.16 4.28
CA PRO A 201 -43.95 11.25 4.23
C PRO A 201 -43.74 10.06 5.18
N MET A 202 -44.83 9.34 5.44
CA MET A 202 -44.77 8.09 6.19
C MET A 202 -44.05 7.01 5.36
N PRO A 203 -43.10 6.25 5.93
CA PRO A 203 -42.48 5.13 5.23
C PRO A 203 -43.52 4.06 4.92
N LEU A 204 -43.35 3.31 3.82
CA LEU A 204 -44.21 2.16 3.49
C LEU A 204 -44.07 1.04 4.53
N ALA A 205 -42.85 0.85 5.04
CA ALA A 205 -42.58 -0.13 6.07
C ALA A 205 -41.39 0.29 6.93
N VAL A 206 -41.43 -0.14 8.19
CA VAL A 206 -40.27 -0.13 9.07
C VAL A 206 -40.10 -1.53 9.63
N SER A 207 -38.89 -2.08 9.52
CA SER A 207 -38.52 -3.32 10.19
C SER A 207 -37.50 -3.05 11.28
N ALA A 208 -37.65 -3.73 12.42
CA ALA A 208 -36.68 -3.74 13.49
C ALA A 208 -35.87 -5.03 13.43
N ARG A 209 -34.55 -4.93 13.65
CA ARG A 209 -33.72 -6.12 13.84
C ARG A 209 -33.93 -6.64 15.26
N ARG A 210 -34.45 -7.86 15.40
CA ARG A 210 -34.38 -8.59 16.67
C ARG A 210 -32.92 -8.93 16.96
N VAL A 211 -32.50 -8.64 18.18
CA VAL A 211 -31.25 -9.16 18.74
C VAL A 211 -31.57 -10.51 19.36
N GLU A 212 -31.17 -11.59 18.69
CA GLU A 212 -31.03 -12.89 19.34
C GLU A 212 -29.72 -12.87 20.14
N ASP A 213 -29.63 -13.63 21.24
CA ASP A 213 -28.52 -13.53 22.21
C ASP A 213 -27.11 -13.75 21.63
N ALA A 214 -27.03 -14.21 20.38
CA ALA A 214 -25.82 -14.14 19.57
C ALA A 214 -25.62 -12.76 18.96
N ARG A 215 -24.87 -11.91 19.66
CA ARG A 215 -24.39 -10.63 19.13
C ARG A 215 -23.59 -10.85 17.83
N PRO A 216 -23.94 -10.23 16.70
CA PRO A 216 -22.90 -9.77 15.79
C PRO A 216 -22.11 -8.72 16.57
N ALA A 217 -20.82 -8.96 16.81
CA ALA A 217 -19.95 -7.91 17.33
C ALA A 217 -20.03 -6.72 16.35
N ALA A 218 -20.17 -5.49 16.86
CA ALA A 218 -19.96 -4.32 16.01
C ALA A 218 -18.61 -4.50 15.32
N ALA A 219 -18.57 -4.30 13.99
CA ALA A 219 -17.33 -4.43 13.23
C ALA A 219 -16.23 -3.63 13.93
N GLU A 220 -15.19 -4.33 14.34
CA GLU A 220 -14.09 -3.74 15.08
C GLU A 220 -13.38 -2.72 14.18
N ARG A 221 -13.01 -1.57 14.79
CA ARG A 221 -12.34 -0.47 14.09
C ARG A 221 -10.92 -0.38 14.58
N VAL A 222 -9.97 -0.53 13.67
CA VAL A 222 -8.56 -0.38 13.97
C VAL A 222 -8.10 0.98 13.45
N PRO A 223 -7.61 1.90 14.30
CA PRO A 223 -7.03 3.15 13.82
C PRO A 223 -5.76 2.84 13.01
N LEU A 224 -5.58 3.55 11.91
CA LEU A 224 -4.44 3.38 11.01
C LEU A 224 -3.60 4.65 10.97
N ASP A 225 -2.28 4.47 10.98
CA ASP A 225 -1.35 5.55 10.73
C ASP A 225 -1.38 5.93 9.25
N PHE A 226 -1.29 7.22 8.97
CA PHE A 226 -1.21 7.72 7.61
C PHE A 226 -0.28 8.92 7.51
N GLU A 227 0.33 9.08 6.35
CA GLU A 227 1.20 10.21 6.02
C GLU A 227 0.82 10.77 4.64
N ARG A 228 0.82 12.09 4.51
CA ARG A 228 0.64 12.74 3.20
C ARG A 228 1.92 12.59 2.38
N ARG A 229 1.77 12.24 1.11
CA ARG A 229 2.89 12.04 0.18
C ARG A 229 2.91 13.13 -0.90
N PRO A 230 4.08 13.40 -1.51
CA PRO A 230 4.15 14.16 -2.76
C PRO A 230 3.15 13.62 -3.78
N SER A 231 2.49 14.53 -4.47
CA SER A 231 1.41 14.19 -5.38
C SER A 231 1.38 15.18 -6.52
N GLU A 232 0.69 14.79 -7.57
CA GLU A 232 0.48 15.64 -8.73
C GLU A 232 -0.51 16.75 -8.42
N PRO A 233 -0.48 17.86 -9.18
CA PRO A 233 -1.49 18.90 -9.06
C PRO A 233 -2.88 18.30 -9.18
N ARG A 234 -3.82 18.82 -8.38
CA ARG A 234 -5.20 18.32 -8.26
C ARG A 234 -5.35 16.93 -7.63
N LEU A 235 -4.28 16.29 -7.16
CA LEU A 235 -4.36 15.02 -6.45
C LEU A 235 -3.82 15.15 -5.04
N SER A 236 -4.51 14.54 -4.08
CA SER A 236 -3.99 14.30 -2.73
C SER A 236 -3.65 12.83 -2.56
N ARG A 237 -2.41 12.54 -2.14
CA ARG A 237 -1.89 11.18 -1.97
C ARG A 237 -1.52 10.95 -0.52
N PHE A 238 -1.94 9.80 0.01
CA PHE A 238 -1.66 9.38 1.38
C PHE A 238 -1.15 7.95 1.38
N ARG A 239 -0.09 7.70 2.14
CA ARG A 239 0.36 6.35 2.48
C ARG A 239 -0.29 5.99 3.81
N VAL A 240 -0.98 4.86 3.86
CA VAL A 240 -1.65 4.33 5.04
C VAL A 240 -0.95 3.05 5.46
N ARG A 241 -0.48 2.97 6.70
CA ARG A 241 0.22 1.80 7.25
C ARG A 241 -0.76 0.93 8.03
N LEU A 242 -0.76 -0.35 7.71
CA LEU A 242 -1.52 -1.36 8.42
C LEU A 242 -0.67 -1.92 9.58
N PRO A 243 -1.30 -2.33 10.69
CA PRO A 243 -0.59 -2.96 11.80
C PRO A 243 0.13 -4.26 11.40
N GLY A 244 -0.28 -4.86 10.29
CA GLY A 244 0.46 -5.87 9.57
C GLY A 244 -0.33 -6.46 8.42
N ARG A 245 0.22 -7.51 7.81
CA ARG A 245 -0.31 -8.11 6.58
C ARG A 245 -1.58 -8.90 6.81
N ASN A 246 -2.36 -9.05 5.74
CA ASN A 246 -3.58 -9.86 5.70
C ASN A 246 -4.64 -9.48 6.76
N LEU A 247 -4.62 -8.23 7.24
CA LEU A 247 -5.64 -7.73 8.15
C LEU A 247 -7.01 -7.84 7.46
N PRO A 248 -8.01 -8.54 8.05
CA PRO A 248 -9.25 -8.85 7.37
C PRO A 248 -10.19 -7.64 7.35
N MET A 249 -9.94 -6.71 6.44
CA MET A 249 -10.69 -5.45 6.33
C MET A 249 -11.91 -5.58 5.41
N ALA A 250 -13.02 -4.98 5.80
CA ALA A 250 -14.21 -4.81 4.98
C ALA A 250 -14.18 -3.47 4.22
N ALA A 251 -13.72 -2.41 4.88
CA ALA A 251 -13.66 -1.05 4.34
C ALA A 251 -12.57 -0.20 5.01
N LEU A 252 -12.19 0.91 4.37
CA LEU A 252 -11.55 2.05 5.04
C LEU A 252 -12.59 3.12 5.37
N GLU A 253 -12.63 3.54 6.62
CA GLU A 253 -13.41 4.67 7.10
C GLU A 253 -12.50 5.91 7.21
N PHE A 254 -12.93 7.03 6.63
CA PHE A 254 -12.19 8.28 6.58
C PHE A 254 -12.85 9.34 7.48
N GLU A 255 -12.02 10.18 8.08
CA GLU A 255 -12.43 11.40 8.77
C GLU A 255 -11.73 12.58 8.11
N VAL A 256 -12.50 13.57 7.67
CA VAL A 256 -12.03 14.69 6.84
C VAL A 256 -12.55 16.01 7.39
N ALA A 257 -11.81 17.09 7.12
CA ALA A 257 -12.15 18.42 7.59
C ALA A 257 -13.61 18.83 7.25
N PRO A 258 -14.22 19.73 8.05
CA PRO A 258 -15.55 20.28 7.78
C PRO A 258 -15.66 20.96 6.41
N GLY A 259 -16.89 21.12 5.90
CA GLY A 259 -17.19 21.75 4.60
C GLY A 259 -17.77 20.78 3.57
N ASP A 260 -18.25 21.34 2.46
CA ASP A 260 -18.82 20.56 1.36
C ASP A 260 -17.74 19.70 0.69
N LEU A 261 -18.09 18.45 0.38
CA LEU A 261 -17.13 17.50 -0.14
C LEU A 261 -17.77 16.58 -1.17
N SER A 262 -17.15 16.46 -2.33
CA SER A 262 -17.49 15.45 -3.33
C SER A 262 -16.24 15.14 -4.14
N ARG A 263 -15.41 14.21 -3.64
CA ARG A 263 -14.12 13.88 -4.25
C ARG A 263 -14.01 12.39 -4.53
N PRO A 264 -13.77 11.98 -5.79
CA PRO A 264 -13.48 10.59 -6.09
C PRO A 264 -12.15 10.19 -5.45
N LEU A 265 -12.06 8.93 -5.04
CA LEU A 265 -10.85 8.35 -4.49
C LEU A 265 -10.66 6.91 -4.97
N ARG A 266 -9.41 6.47 -4.92
CA ARG A 266 -9.03 5.07 -5.09
C ARG A 266 -8.06 4.66 -4.00
N ILE A 267 -8.15 3.40 -3.61
CA ILE A 267 -7.24 2.75 -2.66
C ILE A 267 -6.50 1.67 -3.43
N GLN A 268 -5.19 1.59 -3.29
CA GLN A 268 -4.35 0.65 -4.03
C GLN A 268 -3.20 0.12 -3.17
N GLU A 269 -2.60 -0.97 -3.63
CA GLU A 269 -1.37 -1.50 -3.08
C GLU A 269 -0.49 -2.04 -4.21
N PRO A 270 0.83 -2.14 -4.04
CA PRO A 270 1.68 -2.80 -5.01
C PRO A 270 1.38 -4.31 -5.06
N ARG A 271 1.30 -4.89 -6.26
CA ARG A 271 1.21 -6.35 -6.49
C ARG A 271 2.10 -6.76 -7.66
N LEU A 272 2.58 -8.01 -7.64
CA LEU A 272 3.35 -8.55 -8.77
C LEU A 272 2.41 -8.92 -9.92
N THR A 273 2.67 -8.38 -11.10
CA THR A 273 2.01 -8.71 -12.36
C THR A 273 3.07 -9.10 -13.40
N GLY A 274 3.20 -10.40 -13.69
CA GLY A 274 4.34 -10.91 -14.45
C GLY A 274 5.64 -10.76 -13.67
N ASP A 275 6.63 -10.06 -14.22
CA ASP A 275 7.93 -9.77 -13.57
C ASP A 275 8.00 -8.35 -12.98
N LEU A 276 6.92 -7.57 -13.10
CA LEU A 276 6.85 -6.18 -12.67
C LEU A 276 5.91 -6.03 -11.47
N VAL A 277 6.33 -5.28 -10.46
CA VAL A 277 5.44 -4.88 -9.38
C VAL A 277 4.72 -3.59 -9.80
N GLU A 278 3.39 -3.66 -9.84
CA GLU A 278 2.52 -2.57 -10.26
C GLU A 278 1.47 -2.26 -9.20
N PRO A 279 1.00 -1.00 -9.13
CA PRO A 279 -0.11 -0.64 -8.26
C PRO A 279 -1.41 -1.28 -8.77
N VAL A 280 -2.10 -1.99 -7.88
CA VAL A 280 -3.42 -2.60 -8.13
C VAL A 280 -4.45 -1.90 -7.27
N VAL A 281 -5.49 -1.38 -7.92
CA VAL A 281 -6.61 -0.72 -7.25
C VAL A 281 -7.47 -1.75 -6.52
N LEU A 282 -7.56 -1.62 -5.20
CA LEU A 282 -8.32 -2.48 -4.30
C LEU A 282 -9.76 -1.98 -4.09
N ALA A 283 -9.95 -0.67 -4.16
CA ALA A 283 -11.24 -0.03 -3.98
C ALA A 283 -11.33 1.30 -4.73
N ARG A 284 -12.55 1.68 -5.10
CA ARG A 284 -12.91 2.99 -5.65
C ARG A 284 -14.14 3.49 -4.92
N GLY A 285 -14.22 4.80 -4.74
CA GLY A 285 -15.40 5.43 -4.14
C GLY A 285 -15.33 6.94 -4.23
N THR A 286 -16.29 7.61 -3.59
CA THR A 286 -16.34 9.07 -3.55
C THR A 286 -16.55 9.49 -2.10
N LEU A 287 -15.63 10.30 -1.56
CA LEU A 287 -15.88 11.00 -0.30
C LEU A 287 -16.94 12.06 -0.58
N ARG A 288 -18.12 11.87 0.00
CA ARG A 288 -19.24 12.78 -0.23
C ARG A 288 -19.78 13.30 1.09
N ARG A 289 -20.03 14.60 1.17
CA ARG A 289 -20.77 15.28 2.22
C ARG A 289 -21.76 16.23 1.58
N SER A 290 -23.03 16.09 1.94
CA SER A 290 -24.12 16.96 1.52
C SER A 290 -24.80 17.51 2.76
N ALA A 291 -24.84 18.83 2.87
CA ALA A 291 -25.50 19.52 3.97
C ALA A 291 -26.74 20.25 3.45
N GLN A 292 -27.89 20.02 4.08
CA GLN A 292 -29.11 20.80 3.85
C GLN A 292 -29.60 21.32 5.21
N ALA A 293 -29.51 22.64 5.39
CA ALA A 293 -29.72 23.30 6.67
C ALA A 293 -28.87 22.68 7.79
N ASP A 294 -29.48 22.01 8.75
CA ASP A 294 -28.82 21.35 9.88
C ASP A 294 -28.58 19.84 9.66
N ALA A 295 -29.08 19.25 8.56
CA ALA A 295 -28.93 17.83 8.23
C ALA A 295 -27.67 17.59 7.38
N VAL A 296 -26.94 16.49 7.65
CA VAL A 296 -25.72 16.14 6.93
C VAL A 296 -25.74 14.67 6.50
N ALA A 297 -25.58 14.42 5.20
CA ALA A 297 -25.32 13.10 4.63
C ALA A 297 -23.82 12.93 4.36
N THR A 298 -23.27 11.76 4.65
CA THR A 298 -21.85 11.44 4.37
C THR A 298 -21.68 10.03 3.80
N ALA A 299 -20.68 9.88 2.93
CA ALA A 299 -20.14 8.59 2.48
C ALA A 299 -18.63 8.56 2.65
N PHE A 300 -18.17 8.20 3.84
CA PHE A 300 -16.74 8.12 4.19
C PHE A 300 -16.26 6.70 4.48
N SER A 301 -17.07 5.68 4.20
CA SER A 301 -16.67 4.27 4.32
C SER A 301 -16.54 3.70 2.91
N ILE A 302 -15.31 3.39 2.49
CA ILE A 302 -15.03 2.85 1.16
C ILE A 302 -14.78 1.34 1.27
N PRO A 303 -15.71 0.49 0.82
CA PRO A 303 -15.55 -0.96 0.89
C PRO A 303 -14.50 -1.45 -0.09
N PHE A 304 -13.78 -2.49 0.31
CA PHE A 304 -12.80 -3.15 -0.55
C PHE A 304 -13.48 -4.09 -1.54
N ALA A 305 -13.19 -3.93 -2.83
CA ALA A 305 -13.55 -4.90 -3.86
C ALA A 305 -12.55 -6.07 -3.88
N LEU A 306 -11.29 -5.79 -3.55
CA LEU A 306 -10.22 -6.79 -3.45
C LEU A 306 -9.53 -6.67 -2.09
N MET A 307 -9.25 -7.80 -1.45
CA MET A 307 -8.65 -7.83 -0.12
C MET A 307 -7.20 -7.37 -0.11
N PRO A 308 -6.84 -6.39 0.76
CA PRO A 308 -5.44 -6.04 1.03
C PRO A 308 -4.65 -7.25 1.50
N VAL A 309 -3.44 -7.41 0.97
CA VAL A 309 -2.50 -8.47 1.40
C VAL A 309 -1.21 -7.90 1.96
N GLY A 310 -0.86 -6.66 1.57
CA GLY A 310 0.29 -5.94 2.10
C GLY A 310 0.05 -5.38 3.50
N ASP A 311 1.07 -4.69 4.00
CA ASP A 311 1.05 -3.89 5.23
C ASP A 311 0.97 -2.37 4.93
N GLU A 312 0.94 -1.99 3.66
CA GLU A 312 0.92 -0.59 3.20
C GLU A 312 -0.12 -0.41 2.10
N LEU A 313 -0.94 0.61 2.25
CA LEU A 313 -1.92 1.05 1.26
C LEU A 313 -1.62 2.46 0.80
N GLU A 314 -2.01 2.76 -0.42
CA GLU A 314 -1.96 4.09 -0.98
C GLU A 314 -3.38 4.57 -1.30
N VAL A 315 -3.73 5.75 -0.78
CA VAL A 315 -5.00 6.42 -1.01
C VAL A 315 -4.73 7.63 -1.90
N VAL A 316 -5.38 7.67 -3.06
CA VAL A 316 -5.29 8.79 -4.00
C VAL A 316 -6.68 9.40 -4.14
N VAL A 317 -6.78 10.69 -3.83
CA VAL A 317 -8.01 11.49 -3.91
C VAL A 317 -7.84 12.49 -5.04
N ASP A 318 -8.86 12.58 -5.90
CA ASP A 318 -8.95 13.62 -6.92
C ASP A 318 -9.60 14.86 -6.30
N ASP A 319 -8.79 15.91 -6.16
CA ASP A 319 -9.19 17.19 -5.60
C ASP A 319 -9.87 18.09 -6.65
N GLY A 320 -9.72 17.79 -7.95
CA GLY A 320 -10.16 18.67 -9.03
C GLY A 320 -9.54 20.07 -8.88
N ASP A 321 -10.36 21.11 -9.00
CA ASP A 321 -9.92 22.50 -8.81
C ASP A 321 -10.04 22.97 -7.35
N ASN A 322 -10.24 22.05 -6.40
CA ASN A 322 -10.34 22.38 -4.98
C ASN A 322 -8.96 22.35 -4.30
N PRO A 323 -8.81 23.01 -3.13
CA PRO A 323 -7.62 22.85 -2.30
C PRO A 323 -7.37 21.37 -1.91
N PRO A 324 -6.11 20.97 -1.65
CA PRO A 324 -5.78 19.61 -1.25
C PRO A 324 -6.62 19.10 -0.08
N LEU A 325 -6.94 17.79 -0.08
CA LEU A 325 -7.77 17.21 0.98
C LEU A 325 -7.05 17.27 2.33
N GLU A 326 -7.74 17.81 3.33
CA GLU A 326 -7.32 17.72 4.73
C GLU A 326 -7.94 16.46 5.37
N LEU A 327 -7.14 15.40 5.41
CA LEU A 327 -7.48 14.11 6.02
C LEU A 327 -7.09 14.11 7.51
N LEU A 328 -8.05 13.80 8.38
CA LEU A 328 -7.90 13.87 9.85
C LEU A 328 -7.64 12.49 10.47
N ALA A 329 -8.31 11.44 9.98
CA ALA A 329 -8.11 10.08 10.46
C ALA A 329 -8.48 9.03 9.41
N VAL A 330 -7.85 7.85 9.51
CA VAL A 330 -8.21 6.65 8.75
C VAL A 330 -8.39 5.50 9.74
N ARG A 331 -9.46 4.72 9.55
CA ARG A 331 -9.76 3.53 10.36
C ARG A 331 -10.06 2.35 9.45
N ALA A 332 -9.49 1.19 9.75
CA ALA A 332 -9.89 -0.07 9.14
C ALA A 332 -11.16 -0.58 9.83
N LYS A 333 -12.24 -0.76 9.05
CA LYS A 333 -13.40 -1.53 9.50
C LYS A 333 -13.12 -3.00 9.20
N LEU A 334 -13.01 -3.83 10.24
CA LEU A 334 -12.77 -5.26 10.07
C LEU A 334 -14.01 -5.98 9.54
N ARG A 335 -13.78 -7.07 8.83
CA ARG A 335 -14.82 -8.05 8.50
C ARG A 335 -15.34 -8.70 9.77
N ILE A 336 -16.44 -9.42 9.63
CA ILE A 336 -16.94 -10.27 10.71
C ILE A 336 -15.81 -11.22 11.14
N LEU A 337 -15.49 -11.22 12.43
CA LEU A 337 -14.43 -12.06 13.00
C LEU A 337 -15.06 -13.27 13.70
N PRO A 338 -14.44 -14.46 13.65
CA PRO A 338 -14.78 -15.54 14.56
C PRO A 338 -14.40 -15.19 16.01
N TRP A 339 -14.78 -16.05 16.94
CA TRP A 339 -14.34 -15.98 18.34
C TRP A 339 -13.88 -17.35 18.80
N ILE A 340 -13.03 -17.40 19.81
CA ILE A 340 -12.45 -18.65 20.33
C ILE A 340 -13.30 -19.13 21.50
N TYR A 341 -13.84 -20.34 21.42
CA TYR A 341 -14.45 -21.06 22.55
C TYR A 341 -13.44 -22.04 23.15
N PHE A 342 -13.36 -22.10 24.47
CA PHE A 342 -12.59 -23.13 25.18
C PHE A 342 -13.18 -23.36 26.57
N GLU A 343 -12.81 -24.46 27.21
CA GLU A 343 -13.20 -24.75 28.59
C GLU A 343 -11.96 -24.69 29.51
N SER A 344 -12.06 -23.94 30.59
CA SER A 344 -11.05 -23.92 31.65
C SER A 344 -11.52 -24.71 32.86
N LEU A 345 -10.79 -25.77 33.21
CA LEU A 345 -11.15 -26.67 34.32
C LEU A 345 -10.82 -26.08 35.69
N ASP A 346 -9.82 -25.19 35.77
CA ASP A 346 -9.29 -24.64 37.02
C ASP A 346 -9.27 -23.11 37.06
N GLY A 347 -9.70 -22.46 35.97
CA GLY A 347 -9.72 -20.99 35.83
C GLY A 347 -8.33 -20.36 35.75
N ARG A 348 -7.26 -21.14 35.61
CA ARG A 348 -5.89 -20.62 35.55
C ARG A 348 -5.59 -20.02 34.19
N PRO A 349 -4.68 -19.03 34.11
CA PRO A 349 -4.23 -18.50 32.82
C PRO A 349 -3.65 -19.59 31.92
N LEU A 350 -3.98 -19.49 30.64
CA LEU A 350 -3.45 -20.32 29.57
C LEU A 350 -2.34 -19.57 28.81
N THR A 351 -1.42 -20.32 28.22
CA THR A 351 -0.41 -19.80 27.32
C THR A 351 -0.86 -20.04 25.87
N ALA A 352 -1.13 -18.97 25.13
CA ALA A 352 -1.42 -19.01 23.71
C ALA A 352 -0.14 -18.81 22.89
N ARG A 353 0.12 -19.70 21.94
CA ARG A 353 1.28 -19.64 21.03
C ARG A 353 0.80 -19.64 19.59
N PHE A 354 1.39 -18.77 18.76
CA PHE A 354 1.03 -18.59 17.36
C PHE A 354 2.20 -18.02 16.53
N GLY A 355 2.00 -17.88 15.21
CA GLY A 355 2.99 -17.44 14.22
C GLY A 355 3.78 -18.56 13.55
N ARG A 356 3.36 -19.82 13.70
CA ARG A 356 4.03 -20.98 13.09
C ARG A 356 3.46 -21.26 11.69
N ARG A 357 4.20 -20.84 10.65
CA ARG A 357 3.72 -20.85 9.25
C ARG A 357 3.37 -22.23 8.69
N SER A 358 4.01 -23.30 9.15
CA SER A 358 3.76 -24.66 8.64
C SER A 358 2.71 -25.43 9.44
N ALA A 359 2.17 -24.81 10.51
CA ALA A 359 1.25 -25.50 11.40
C ALA A 359 -0.05 -25.86 10.68
N VAL A 360 -0.51 -27.08 10.92
CA VAL A 360 -1.83 -27.54 10.50
C VAL A 360 -2.83 -27.25 11.60
N ALA A 361 -4.06 -26.89 11.22
CA ALA A 361 -5.15 -26.66 12.16
C ALA A 361 -5.29 -27.85 13.14
N PRO A 362 -5.38 -27.59 14.45
CA PRO A 362 -5.60 -28.66 15.42
C PRO A 362 -7.00 -29.25 15.22
N ARG A 363 -7.13 -30.55 15.51
CA ARG A 363 -8.41 -31.27 15.45
C ARG A 363 -8.69 -31.84 16.82
N TYR A 364 -9.78 -31.40 17.44
CA TYR A 364 -10.18 -31.84 18.77
C TYR A 364 -11.53 -32.54 18.72
N ASP A 365 -11.74 -33.49 19.61
CA ASP A 365 -13.06 -34.11 19.83
C ASP A 365 -14.11 -33.08 20.30
N LEU A 366 -13.67 -31.93 20.81
CA LEU A 366 -14.52 -30.79 21.16
C LEU A 366 -15.39 -30.32 19.98
N GLU A 367 -14.99 -30.59 18.73
CA GLU A 367 -15.81 -30.31 17.54
C GLU A 367 -17.18 -31.01 17.59
N ALA A 368 -17.27 -32.19 18.21
CA ALA A 368 -18.55 -32.89 18.39
C ALA A 368 -19.53 -32.10 19.28
N SER A 369 -19.01 -31.21 20.14
CA SER A 369 -19.80 -30.37 21.05
C SER A 369 -20.06 -28.96 20.50
N ARG A 370 -19.72 -28.65 19.24
CA ARG A 370 -19.85 -27.30 18.66
C ARG A 370 -21.23 -26.67 18.83
N GLN A 371 -22.32 -27.44 18.64
CA GLN A 371 -23.68 -26.91 18.84
C GLN A 371 -24.00 -26.59 20.30
N ALA A 372 -23.43 -27.34 21.25
CA ALA A 372 -23.57 -27.04 22.67
C ALA A 372 -22.75 -25.78 23.02
N ALA A 373 -21.51 -25.71 22.53
CA ALA A 373 -20.64 -24.54 22.70
C ALA A 373 -21.26 -23.24 22.14
N GLN A 374 -21.97 -23.31 21.01
CA GLN A 374 -22.67 -22.15 20.42
C GLN A 374 -23.78 -21.59 21.32
N ARG A 375 -24.42 -22.44 22.14
CA ARG A 375 -25.53 -22.07 23.04
C ARG A 375 -25.07 -21.83 24.48
N ALA A 376 -23.82 -22.16 24.80
CA ALA A 376 -23.28 -22.03 26.14
C ALA A 376 -23.11 -20.57 26.54
N GLU A 377 -23.44 -20.23 27.79
CA GLU A 377 -23.08 -18.94 28.39
C GLU A 377 -21.58 -18.94 28.70
N ALA A 378 -20.79 -18.48 27.71
CA ALA A 378 -19.34 -18.43 27.82
C ALA A 378 -18.86 -17.10 28.44
N THR A 379 -18.07 -17.19 29.50
CA THR A 379 -17.47 -16.02 30.16
C THR A 379 -16.38 -15.42 29.28
N MET A 380 -16.32 -14.08 29.17
CA MET A 380 -15.27 -13.41 28.38
C MET A 380 -13.90 -13.59 29.04
N ALA A 381 -12.96 -14.19 28.33
CA ALA A 381 -11.56 -14.26 28.68
C ALA A 381 -10.83 -12.99 28.23
N THR A 382 -9.73 -12.64 28.90
CA THR A 382 -8.92 -11.46 28.57
C THR A 382 -7.52 -11.85 28.10
N TRP A 383 -7.07 -11.18 27.04
CA TRP A 383 -5.72 -11.35 26.53
C TRP A 383 -4.72 -10.50 27.31
N GLY A 384 -3.57 -11.08 27.62
CA GLY A 384 -2.38 -10.37 28.07
C GLY A 384 -1.59 -9.75 26.91
N PRO A 385 -0.49 -9.04 27.22
CA PRO A 385 0.39 -8.46 26.20
C PRO A 385 1.09 -9.55 25.37
N THR A 386 1.42 -9.21 24.12
CA THR A 386 2.17 -10.09 23.21
C THR A 386 3.65 -10.11 23.55
N ARG A 387 4.20 -11.31 23.73
CA ARG A 387 5.63 -11.56 23.88
C ARG A 387 6.17 -12.22 22.61
N HIS A 388 7.27 -11.69 22.08
CA HIS A 388 8.01 -12.32 21.00
C HIS A 388 8.89 -13.43 21.58
N LEU A 389 8.70 -14.68 21.13
CA LEU A 389 9.48 -15.84 21.56
C LEU A 389 10.80 -15.97 20.79
N VAL A 390 10.85 -15.42 19.59
CA VAL A 390 12.05 -15.27 18.78
C VAL A 390 12.29 -13.77 18.67
N GLU A 391 13.47 -13.27 19.09
CA GLU A 391 13.87 -11.89 18.78
C GLU A 391 13.72 -11.69 17.28
N SER A 392 12.85 -10.77 16.84
CA SER A 392 12.59 -10.53 15.43
C SER A 392 13.89 -10.32 14.64
N PRO A 393 14.28 -11.20 13.71
CA PRO A 393 14.65 -10.67 12.41
C PRO A 393 13.32 -10.29 11.75
N ALA A 394 13.18 -9.00 11.41
CA ALA A 394 12.11 -8.47 10.57
C ALA A 394 11.61 -9.55 9.60
N ALA A 395 10.37 -10.01 9.81
CA ALA A 395 9.67 -11.03 9.06
C ALA A 395 10.61 -12.00 8.31
N ALA A 396 11.14 -13.05 8.96
CA ALA A 396 12.01 -14.05 8.31
C ALA A 396 11.57 -14.27 6.86
N ALA A 397 12.34 -13.62 5.99
CA ALA A 397 12.24 -13.78 4.56
C ALA A 397 12.52 -15.26 4.26
N PRO A 398 12.24 -15.76 3.05
CA PRO A 398 12.92 -16.97 2.59
C PRO A 398 14.40 -16.90 3.01
N ASP A 399 14.93 -18.01 3.55
CA ASP A 399 16.33 -18.10 4.00
C ASP A 399 17.22 -17.40 2.97
N PHE A 400 17.85 -16.30 3.37
CA PHE A 400 18.44 -15.31 2.47
C PHE A 400 19.56 -15.88 1.57
N GLU A 401 20.17 -17.00 2.01
CA GLU A 401 21.16 -17.77 1.26
C GLU A 401 20.55 -18.63 0.14
N SER A 402 19.24 -18.92 0.19
CA SER A 402 18.58 -19.78 -0.80
C SER A 402 18.23 -19.05 -2.10
N VAL A 403 18.26 -17.70 -2.12
CA VAL A 403 18.09 -16.95 -3.37
C VAL A 403 19.42 -16.93 -4.09
N ALA A 404 19.56 -17.84 -5.06
CA ALA A 404 20.75 -17.97 -5.89
C ALA A 404 21.08 -16.64 -6.60
N LEU A 405 22.37 -16.32 -6.65
CA LEU A 405 22.87 -15.22 -7.46
C LEU A 405 22.67 -15.54 -8.95
N GLY A 406 22.48 -14.48 -9.73
CA GLY A 406 22.48 -14.56 -11.18
C GLY A 406 23.89 -14.68 -11.75
N ALA A 407 23.96 -14.83 -13.08
CA ALA A 407 25.22 -14.95 -13.80
C ALA A 407 26.16 -13.76 -13.58
N THR A 408 27.47 -14.01 -13.60
CA THR A 408 28.50 -12.96 -13.62
C THR A 408 28.43 -12.15 -14.91
N ILE A 409 28.62 -10.84 -14.81
CA ILE A 409 28.62 -9.92 -15.96
C ILE A 409 29.90 -9.08 -16.03
N ASP A 410 30.22 -8.65 -17.24
CA ASP A 410 31.33 -7.73 -17.51
C ASP A 410 30.92 -6.30 -17.13
N VAL A 411 31.34 -5.89 -15.93
CA VAL A 411 31.04 -4.58 -15.34
C VAL A 411 31.57 -3.42 -16.19
N GLN A 412 32.65 -3.61 -16.94
CA GLN A 412 33.31 -2.56 -17.73
C GLN A 412 32.50 -2.13 -18.97
N ARG A 413 31.44 -2.88 -19.33
CA ARG A 413 30.54 -2.54 -20.43
C ARG A 413 29.44 -1.57 -20.06
N PHE A 414 29.28 -1.27 -18.78
CA PHE A 414 28.33 -0.27 -18.30
C PHE A 414 29.01 1.10 -18.24
N GLU A 415 28.27 2.16 -18.53
CA GLU A 415 28.82 3.51 -18.49
C GLU A 415 28.89 4.04 -17.06
N TYR A 416 27.93 3.65 -16.22
CA TYR A 416 27.77 4.15 -14.86
C TYR A 416 27.71 3.01 -13.83
N ALA A 417 28.31 3.25 -12.67
CA ALA A 417 28.22 2.41 -11.49
C ALA A 417 28.00 3.26 -10.23
N ARG A 418 27.20 2.74 -9.31
CA ARG A 418 26.89 3.37 -8.03
C ARG A 418 26.97 2.37 -6.91
N ALA A 419 27.75 2.67 -5.88
CA ALA A 419 27.80 1.85 -4.69
C ALA A 419 26.45 1.91 -3.95
N LEU A 420 25.98 0.76 -3.49
CA LEU A 420 24.93 0.68 -2.48
C LEU A 420 25.61 0.66 -1.11
N PRO A 421 25.05 1.33 -0.10
CA PRO A 421 25.52 1.20 1.28
C PRO A 421 25.34 -0.25 1.76
N ALA A 422 25.98 -0.59 2.87
CA ALA A 422 25.79 -1.90 3.50
C ALA A 422 24.30 -2.12 3.77
N THR A 423 23.72 -3.14 3.12
CA THR A 423 22.29 -3.44 3.23
C THR A 423 22.08 -4.55 4.25
N PRO A 424 21.13 -4.40 5.19
CA PRO A 424 20.81 -5.48 6.11
C PRO A 424 20.31 -6.72 5.34
N ALA A 425 20.53 -7.89 5.92
CA ALA A 425 19.85 -9.10 5.47
C ALA A 425 18.34 -8.85 5.56
N GLY A 426 17.62 -9.02 4.45
CA GLY A 426 16.25 -8.52 4.38
C GLY A 426 15.82 -8.17 2.97
N MET A 427 14.51 -7.95 2.82
CA MET A 427 14.00 -7.20 1.68
C MET A 427 14.50 -5.76 1.79
N ASN A 428 15.09 -5.25 0.72
CA ASN A 428 15.54 -3.86 0.61
C ASN A 428 14.80 -3.20 -0.55
N ARG A 429 14.49 -1.90 -0.40
CA ARG A 429 13.80 -1.07 -1.39
C ARG A 429 14.74 0.05 -1.82
N LEU A 430 15.27 -0.04 -3.03
CA LEU A 430 16.17 0.97 -3.60
C LEU A 430 15.37 1.91 -4.50
N ALA A 431 15.16 3.14 -4.07
CA ALA A 431 14.54 4.17 -4.90
C ALA A 431 15.51 4.59 -6.02
N LEU A 432 15.02 4.63 -7.26
CA LEU A 432 15.78 5.13 -8.40
C LEU A 432 15.64 6.65 -8.47
N ASP A 433 16.77 7.35 -8.44
CA ASP A 433 16.80 8.81 -8.50
C ASP A 433 16.89 9.33 -9.95
N LEU A 434 16.90 10.66 -10.09
CA LEU A 434 16.92 11.33 -11.39
C LEU A 434 18.12 10.97 -12.26
N ALA A 435 19.29 10.65 -11.67
CA ALA A 435 20.48 10.30 -12.44
C ALA A 435 20.29 8.95 -13.15
N VAL A 436 19.78 7.95 -12.42
CA VAL A 436 19.47 6.64 -13.02
C VAL A 436 18.43 6.80 -14.11
N LEU A 437 17.34 7.54 -13.84
CA LEU A 437 16.25 7.73 -14.81
C LEU A 437 16.68 8.50 -16.07
N ALA A 438 17.69 9.36 -15.98
CA ALA A 438 18.25 10.09 -17.11
C ALA A 438 19.17 9.25 -18.01
N HIS A 439 19.85 8.26 -17.41
CA HIS A 439 20.89 7.48 -18.09
C HIS A 439 20.48 6.02 -18.39
N SER A 440 19.27 5.61 -18.01
CA SER A 440 18.79 4.23 -18.15
C SER A 440 17.36 4.17 -18.68
N GLY A 441 17.12 3.21 -19.59
CA GLY A 441 15.78 2.79 -20.02
C GLY A 441 15.16 1.73 -19.08
N LEU A 442 15.73 1.53 -17.90
CA LEU A 442 15.39 0.52 -16.87
C LEU A 442 15.72 -0.94 -17.23
N SER A 443 15.82 -1.30 -18.51
CA SER A 443 16.12 -2.66 -18.95
C SER A 443 17.57 -3.08 -18.69
N ASP A 444 18.47 -2.11 -18.62
CA ASP A 444 19.90 -2.31 -18.46
C ASP A 444 20.37 -2.31 -17.00
N LEU A 445 19.48 -2.02 -16.05
CA LEU A 445 19.81 -2.00 -14.63
C LEU A 445 20.35 -3.36 -14.16
N ARG A 446 21.48 -3.38 -13.44
CA ARG A 446 22.02 -4.59 -12.81
C ARG A 446 22.52 -4.27 -11.42
N ILE A 447 22.04 -4.98 -10.41
CA ILE A 447 22.69 -4.99 -9.09
C ILE A 447 23.74 -6.10 -9.14
N VAL A 448 24.99 -5.81 -8.78
CA VAL A 448 26.07 -6.80 -8.77
C VAL A 448 26.83 -6.78 -7.45
N THR A 449 27.44 -7.92 -7.11
CA THR A 449 28.43 -8.02 -6.02
C THR A 449 29.79 -7.46 -6.45
N GLY A 450 30.75 -7.41 -5.52
CA GLY A 450 32.15 -7.07 -5.81
C GLY A 450 32.76 -7.95 -6.92
N GLU A 451 32.35 -9.21 -6.99
CA GLU A 451 32.80 -10.19 -7.99
C GLU A 451 32.06 -10.10 -9.34
N GLY A 452 31.10 -9.18 -9.47
CA GLY A 452 30.32 -8.99 -10.70
C GLY A 452 29.17 -9.98 -10.89
N GLN A 453 28.84 -10.78 -9.87
CA GLN A 453 27.66 -11.66 -9.89
C GLN A 453 26.38 -10.84 -9.72
N GLN A 454 25.36 -11.13 -10.52
CA GLN A 454 24.09 -10.40 -10.44
C GLN A 454 23.31 -10.76 -9.17
N VAL A 455 22.76 -9.74 -8.50
CA VAL A 455 21.79 -9.89 -7.43
C VAL A 455 20.39 -9.76 -8.03
N PRO A 456 19.54 -10.81 -7.95
CA PRO A 456 18.16 -10.75 -8.41
C PRO A 456 17.36 -9.63 -7.74
N TYR A 457 16.53 -8.95 -8.53
CA TYR A 457 15.63 -7.90 -8.04
C TYR A 457 14.29 -7.93 -8.78
N LEU A 458 13.26 -7.34 -8.17
CA LEU A 458 11.99 -7.02 -8.82
C LEU A 458 11.96 -5.51 -9.10
N LEU A 459 11.62 -5.15 -10.34
CA LEU A 459 11.36 -3.76 -10.69
C LEU A 459 9.95 -3.40 -10.22
N GLU A 460 9.79 -2.24 -9.60
CA GLU A 460 8.50 -1.76 -9.13
C GLU A 460 8.23 -0.35 -9.65
N ARG A 461 7.07 -0.18 -10.29
CA ARG A 461 6.56 1.12 -10.70
C ARG A 461 5.85 1.76 -9.52
N GLN A 462 6.21 3.00 -9.19
CA GLN A 462 5.48 3.78 -8.20
C GLN A 462 4.55 4.75 -8.91
N GLU A 463 3.40 5.05 -8.30
CA GLU A 463 2.60 6.19 -8.74
C GLU A 463 2.94 7.49 -8.02
N GLU A 464 3.54 7.44 -6.83
CA GLU A 464 4.14 8.62 -6.22
C GLU A 464 5.24 9.15 -7.16
N PRO A 465 5.14 10.37 -7.68
CA PRO A 465 6.16 10.92 -8.57
C PRO A 465 7.42 11.28 -7.79
N LEU A 466 8.58 11.18 -8.44
CA LEU A 466 9.81 11.76 -7.92
C LEU A 466 9.75 13.27 -8.16
N SER A 467 9.84 14.06 -7.09
CA SER A 467 9.76 15.52 -7.15
C SER A 467 11.12 16.17 -6.95
N ALA A 468 11.46 17.16 -7.77
CA ALA A 468 12.65 17.99 -7.62
C ALA A 468 12.30 19.47 -7.75
N ALA A 469 12.74 20.29 -6.79
CA ALA A 469 12.64 21.74 -6.91
C ALA A 469 13.63 22.27 -7.95
N LEU A 470 13.18 23.18 -8.80
CA LEU A 470 13.97 23.82 -9.84
C LEU A 470 14.08 25.32 -9.58
N GLU A 471 15.23 25.88 -9.93
CA GLU A 471 15.42 27.33 -9.92
C GLU A 471 14.94 27.94 -11.23
N VAL A 472 14.13 28.99 -11.13
CA VAL A 472 13.65 29.77 -12.28
C VAL A 472 14.43 31.06 -12.36
N ARG A 473 15.24 31.22 -13.41
CA ARG A 473 16.08 32.42 -13.60
C ARG A 473 15.50 33.30 -14.72
N PRO A 474 15.26 34.61 -14.47
CA PRO A 474 14.93 35.53 -15.54
C PRO A 474 16.07 35.57 -16.57
N SER A 475 15.72 35.47 -17.85
CA SER A 475 16.65 35.72 -18.94
C SER A 475 16.67 37.22 -19.21
N GLY A 476 17.84 37.86 -19.06
CA GLY A 476 18.00 39.30 -19.31
C GLY A 476 17.70 39.73 -20.76
N ASP A 477 17.62 38.78 -21.69
CA ASP A 477 17.35 39.00 -23.11
C ASP A 477 15.84 38.88 -23.43
N SER A 478 15.03 39.86 -23.02
CA SER A 478 13.71 40.02 -23.63
C SER A 478 13.80 40.90 -24.87
N ALA A 479 14.03 40.28 -26.03
CA ALA A 479 14.05 40.96 -27.32
C ALA A 479 12.63 41.34 -27.83
N GLU A 480 11.58 40.74 -27.25
CA GLU A 480 10.18 40.96 -27.65
C GLU A 480 9.47 41.84 -26.61
N PRO A 481 8.99 43.05 -26.98
CA PRO A 481 8.19 43.89 -26.09
C PRO A 481 6.96 43.13 -25.56
N GLY A 482 6.70 43.24 -24.26
CA GLY A 482 5.55 42.59 -23.62
C GLY A 482 5.71 41.08 -23.36
N THR A 483 6.93 40.54 -23.41
CA THR A 483 7.22 39.13 -23.07
C THR A 483 8.26 39.05 -21.95
N SER A 484 8.00 38.21 -20.94
CA SER A 484 8.99 37.83 -19.92
C SER A 484 9.63 36.50 -20.31
N LYS A 485 10.96 36.39 -20.23
CA LYS A 485 11.68 35.15 -20.55
C LYS A 485 12.36 34.58 -19.32
N TYR A 486 12.26 33.27 -19.13
CA TYR A 486 12.87 32.54 -18.03
C TYR A 486 13.65 31.34 -18.55
N VAL A 487 14.76 31.02 -17.91
CA VAL A 487 15.54 29.80 -18.14
C VAL A 487 15.42 28.92 -16.91
N ILE A 488 15.13 27.65 -17.14
CA ILE A 488 15.15 26.61 -16.11
C ILE A 488 16.20 25.57 -16.51
N GLU A 489 17.09 25.29 -15.57
CA GLU A 489 18.12 24.26 -15.70
C GLU A 489 17.60 22.94 -15.10
N MET A 490 17.49 21.93 -15.95
CA MET A 490 17.13 20.57 -15.58
C MET A 490 18.32 19.87 -14.91
N PRO A 491 18.10 19.07 -13.86
CA PRO A 491 19.19 18.37 -13.17
C PRO A 491 20.00 17.45 -14.11
N TYR A 492 19.32 16.82 -15.07
CA TYR A 492 19.93 15.93 -16.06
C TYR A 492 19.30 16.12 -17.44
N SER A 493 20.09 15.87 -18.49
CA SER A 493 19.57 15.64 -19.85
C SER A 493 19.15 14.18 -19.98
N GLY A 494 18.18 13.89 -20.85
CA GLY A 494 17.70 12.52 -21.07
C GLY A 494 16.65 12.06 -20.07
N LEU A 495 16.14 12.97 -19.22
CA LEU A 495 15.03 12.66 -18.31
C LEU A 495 13.82 12.15 -19.11
N PRO A 496 13.10 11.12 -18.58
CA PRO A 496 11.92 10.60 -19.23
C PRO A 496 10.82 11.68 -19.28
N PRO A 497 9.73 11.45 -20.05
CA PRO A 497 8.57 12.33 -20.05
C PRO A 497 8.15 12.68 -18.61
N SER A 498 8.02 13.97 -18.34
CA SER A 498 7.89 14.53 -17.00
C SER A 498 6.95 15.72 -17.00
N ARG A 499 6.56 16.19 -15.82
CA ARG A 499 5.69 17.36 -15.66
C ARG A 499 6.45 18.46 -14.95
N LEU A 500 6.52 19.64 -15.57
CA LEU A 500 6.99 20.85 -14.91
C LEU A 500 5.79 21.61 -14.35
N ILE A 501 5.86 21.92 -13.06
CA ILE A 501 4.84 22.67 -12.33
C ILE A 501 5.40 24.06 -12.08
N LEU A 502 4.68 25.10 -12.49
CA LEU A 502 4.99 26.50 -12.17
C LEU A 502 3.92 27.07 -11.24
N ALA A 503 4.37 27.70 -10.16
CA ALA A 503 3.49 28.40 -9.22
C ALA A 503 3.69 29.92 -9.33
N THR A 504 2.61 30.68 -9.15
CA THR A 504 2.63 32.15 -9.14
C THR A 504 1.94 32.71 -7.89
N SER A 505 2.40 33.87 -7.43
CA SER A 505 1.68 34.67 -6.42
C SER A 505 0.59 35.57 -7.03
N GLY A 506 0.48 35.62 -8.36
CA GLY A 506 -0.61 36.30 -9.06
C GLY A 506 -2.00 35.80 -8.60
N ARG A 507 -3.00 36.66 -8.69
CA ARG A 507 -4.38 36.38 -8.22
C ARG A 507 -5.46 36.62 -9.28
N VAL A 508 -5.16 37.44 -10.29
CA VAL A 508 -6.03 37.66 -11.44
C VAL A 508 -5.13 37.90 -12.65
N PHE A 509 -5.14 36.98 -13.60
CA PHE A 509 -4.32 37.07 -14.81
C PHE A 509 -4.80 36.11 -15.90
N GLU A 510 -4.46 36.45 -17.13
CA GLU A 510 -4.47 35.54 -18.28
C GLU A 510 -3.15 35.71 -19.00
N ARG A 511 -2.42 34.62 -19.22
CA ARG A 511 -1.12 34.60 -19.89
C ARG A 511 -1.02 33.43 -20.86
N HIS A 512 -0.32 33.63 -21.97
CA HIS A 512 0.12 32.53 -22.82
C HIS A 512 1.58 32.20 -22.50
N VAL A 513 1.82 30.93 -22.22
CA VAL A 513 3.14 30.42 -21.83
C VAL A 513 3.64 29.53 -22.96
N ARG A 514 4.75 29.91 -23.59
CA ARG A 514 5.44 29.15 -24.63
C ARG A 514 6.69 28.51 -24.03
N VAL A 515 6.88 27.22 -24.29
CA VAL A 515 7.99 26.43 -23.75
C VAL A 515 8.88 25.98 -24.89
N TRP A 516 10.18 26.21 -24.74
CA TRP A 516 11.20 25.88 -25.74
C TRP A 516 12.29 25.03 -25.10
N GLN A 517 12.86 24.11 -25.87
CA GLN A 517 14.12 23.47 -25.50
C GLN A 517 15.27 24.14 -26.25
N ARG A 518 16.38 24.36 -25.54
CA ARG A 518 17.60 24.89 -26.16
C ARG A 518 18.49 23.75 -26.64
N LEU A 519 18.73 23.68 -27.94
CA LEU A 519 19.63 22.70 -28.55
C LEU A 519 20.98 23.35 -28.86
N MET A 520 22.06 22.70 -28.42
CA MET A 520 23.40 23.08 -28.84
C MET A 520 23.60 22.72 -30.31
N ALA A 521 23.83 23.74 -31.15
CA ALA A 521 24.23 23.51 -32.54
C ALA A 521 25.67 22.99 -32.59
N SER A 522 25.95 22.01 -33.45
CA SER A 522 27.30 21.43 -33.65
C SER A 522 28.33 22.42 -34.24
N ARG A 523 27.89 23.62 -34.65
CA ARG A 523 28.70 24.75 -35.12
C ARG A 523 27.97 26.07 -34.81
N PRO A 524 28.69 27.15 -34.47
CA PRO A 524 28.06 28.45 -34.18
C PRO A 524 27.68 29.22 -35.46
N PRO A 525 26.80 30.24 -35.37
CA PRO A 525 26.33 30.89 -34.13
C PRO A 525 24.81 30.96 -34.01
N GLU A 526 24.22 30.13 -33.16
CA GLU A 526 23.09 30.41 -32.24
C GLU A 526 22.50 29.06 -31.78
N PRO A 527 22.17 28.93 -30.49
CA PRO A 527 21.51 27.73 -30.01
C PRO A 527 20.11 27.63 -30.64
N LEU A 528 19.81 26.50 -31.28
CA LEU A 528 18.56 26.30 -31.97
C LEU A 528 17.46 26.07 -30.93
N ARG A 529 16.44 26.94 -30.89
CA ARG A 529 15.26 26.74 -30.05
C ARG A 529 14.29 25.81 -30.77
N ARG A 530 13.83 24.77 -30.07
CA ARG A 530 12.74 23.91 -30.57
C ARG A 530 11.53 24.10 -29.67
N HIS A 531 10.39 24.43 -30.27
CA HIS A 531 9.12 24.54 -29.56
C HIS A 531 8.76 23.20 -28.93
N VAL A 532 8.40 23.22 -27.65
CA VAL A 532 7.91 22.05 -26.91
C VAL A 532 6.39 22.11 -26.86
N THR A 533 5.83 23.16 -26.28
CA THR A 533 4.38 23.32 -26.09
C THR A 533 4.00 24.78 -25.81
N GLN A 534 2.71 25.09 -25.95
CA GLN A 534 2.12 26.38 -25.59
C GLN A 534 0.83 26.15 -24.80
N LEU A 535 0.65 26.88 -23.69
CA LEU A 535 -0.50 26.76 -22.80
C LEU A 535 -1.07 28.13 -22.46
N ARG A 536 -2.35 28.17 -22.10
CA ARG A 536 -3.01 29.34 -21.51
C ARG A 536 -3.10 29.16 -20.01
N TRP A 537 -2.54 30.09 -19.25
CA TRP A 537 -2.64 30.13 -17.79
C TRP A 537 -3.59 31.25 -17.38
N LEU A 538 -4.73 30.88 -16.80
CA LEU A 538 -5.82 31.77 -16.43
C LEU A 538 -6.19 31.57 -14.97
N HIS A 539 -6.34 32.68 -14.25
CA HIS A 539 -6.97 32.70 -12.94
C HIS A 539 -7.74 34.01 -12.80
N ALA A 540 -9.00 33.95 -12.38
CA ALA A 540 -9.91 35.11 -12.37
C ALA A 540 -10.54 35.39 -10.99
N ASP A 541 -10.23 34.57 -9.97
CA ASP A 541 -10.81 34.70 -8.65
C ASP A 541 -9.77 35.24 -7.65
N PRO A 542 -9.87 36.51 -7.23
CA PRO A 542 -8.89 37.12 -6.34
C PRO A 542 -8.91 36.53 -4.92
N SER A 543 -9.97 35.81 -4.54
CA SER A 543 -10.15 35.27 -3.18
C SER A 543 -9.53 33.88 -2.98
N SER A 544 -9.15 33.20 -4.06
CA SER A 544 -8.47 31.90 -4.04
C SER A 544 -7.00 32.03 -4.49
N PRO A 545 -6.12 31.10 -4.07
CA PRO A 545 -4.80 30.99 -4.68
C PRO A 545 -4.93 30.58 -6.15
N ALA A 546 -4.03 31.08 -7.00
CA ALA A 546 -3.97 30.67 -8.39
C ALA A 546 -3.59 29.18 -8.50
N PRO A 547 -4.21 28.42 -9.42
CA PRO A 547 -3.81 27.05 -9.68
C PRO A 547 -2.42 27.01 -10.31
N ASP A 548 -1.65 25.98 -9.96
CA ASP A 548 -0.36 25.72 -10.58
C ASP A 548 -0.52 25.44 -12.08
N LEU A 549 0.40 25.95 -12.90
CA LEU A 549 0.48 25.59 -14.31
C LEU A 549 1.25 24.29 -14.47
N VAL A 550 0.59 23.28 -15.04
CA VAL A 550 1.20 21.98 -15.36
C VAL A 550 1.60 21.94 -16.82
N ILE A 551 2.88 21.71 -17.06
CA ILE A 551 3.48 21.65 -18.39
C ILE A 551 3.98 20.22 -18.59
N GLU A 552 3.36 19.49 -19.53
CA GLU A 552 3.84 18.19 -19.97
C GLU A 552 5.12 18.35 -20.80
N LEU A 553 6.21 17.76 -20.34
CA LEU A 553 7.50 17.76 -21.01
C LEU A 553 7.74 16.39 -21.64
N PRO A 554 8.12 16.33 -22.93
CA PRO A 554 8.58 15.09 -23.54
C PRO A 554 9.94 14.69 -22.97
N LEU A 555 10.54 13.61 -23.49
CA LEU A 555 11.94 13.32 -23.22
C LEU A 555 12.80 14.51 -23.69
N LEU A 556 13.49 15.15 -22.74
CA LEU A 556 14.32 16.32 -23.01
C LEU A 556 15.78 15.89 -23.20
N ALA A 557 16.32 16.04 -24.41
CA ALA A 557 17.72 15.75 -24.70
C ALA A 557 18.68 16.88 -24.27
N THR A 558 18.21 17.84 -23.49
CA THR A 558 18.97 19.02 -23.04
C THR A 558 18.77 19.25 -21.55
N ARG A 559 19.69 20.00 -20.95
CA ARG A 559 19.56 20.48 -19.57
C ARG A 559 18.92 21.86 -19.48
N GLU A 560 18.66 22.55 -20.58
CA GLU A 560 18.09 23.91 -20.55
C GLU A 560 16.76 23.97 -21.29
N ILE A 561 15.73 24.42 -20.57
CA ILE A 561 14.47 24.87 -21.17
C ILE A 561 14.30 26.37 -20.98
N GLU A 562 13.61 26.97 -21.94
CA GLU A 562 13.24 28.38 -21.90
C GLU A 562 11.72 28.49 -21.84
N ILE A 563 11.23 29.44 -21.04
CA ILE A 563 9.82 29.73 -20.87
C ILE A 563 9.61 31.20 -21.25
N ASP A 564 8.79 31.44 -22.25
CA ASP A 564 8.34 32.76 -22.64
C ASP A 564 6.91 32.95 -22.12
N ILE A 565 6.67 34.01 -21.36
CA ILE A 565 5.34 34.39 -20.88
C ILE A 565 4.93 35.68 -21.60
N GLU A 566 3.85 35.62 -22.36
CA GLU A 566 3.26 36.78 -23.03
C GLU A 566 2.48 37.62 -22.02
N GLU A 567 3.08 38.74 -21.61
CA GLU A 567 2.51 39.68 -20.64
C GLU A 567 1.57 40.70 -21.30
N GLY A 568 1.86 41.05 -22.56
CA GLY A 568 1.20 42.17 -23.25
C GLY A 568 1.53 43.50 -22.56
N ASP A 569 0.50 44.28 -22.25
CA ASP A 569 0.62 45.55 -21.52
C ASP A 569 0.63 45.37 -20.00
N ASN A 570 0.58 44.14 -19.50
CA ASN A 570 0.56 43.86 -18.07
C ASN A 570 1.97 43.81 -17.46
N GLN A 571 2.03 43.88 -16.12
CA GLN A 571 3.28 43.59 -15.41
C GLN A 571 3.66 42.10 -15.52
N PRO A 572 4.97 41.79 -15.51
CA PRO A 572 5.48 40.43 -15.46
C PRO A 572 4.82 39.57 -14.39
N LEU A 573 4.37 38.37 -14.77
CA LEU A 573 3.75 37.45 -13.82
C LEU A 573 4.83 36.89 -12.85
N PRO A 574 4.68 37.06 -11.53
CA PRO A 574 5.69 36.62 -10.57
C PRO A 574 5.67 35.09 -10.43
N LEU A 575 6.72 34.42 -10.88
CA LEU A 575 6.93 33.00 -10.65
C LEU A 575 7.59 32.80 -9.28
N VAL A 576 6.98 31.97 -8.43
CA VAL A 576 7.45 31.76 -7.04
C VAL A 576 8.04 30.38 -6.79
N ALA A 577 7.68 29.39 -7.60
CA ALA A 577 8.27 28.05 -7.52
C ALA A 577 8.20 27.34 -8.87
N ALA A 578 9.16 26.44 -9.09
CA ALA A 578 9.11 25.44 -10.14
C ALA A 578 9.45 24.06 -9.57
N HIS A 579 8.67 23.05 -9.94
CA HIS A 579 8.91 21.66 -9.55
C HIS A 579 8.87 20.75 -10.76
N LEU A 580 9.78 19.79 -10.81
CA LEU A 580 9.76 18.70 -11.78
C LEU A 580 9.20 17.45 -11.13
N LEU A 581 8.15 16.89 -11.73
CA LEU A 581 7.62 15.58 -11.38
C LEU A 581 7.99 14.56 -12.45
N VAL A 582 8.74 13.53 -12.03
CA VAL A 582 9.24 12.47 -12.91
C VAL A 582 8.61 11.13 -12.49
N PRO A 583 8.21 10.25 -13.43
CA PRO A 583 7.78 8.90 -13.11
C PRO A 583 8.83 8.18 -12.26
N SER A 584 8.43 7.61 -11.11
CA SER A 584 9.37 7.02 -10.16
C SER A 584 9.29 5.49 -10.12
N TRP A 585 10.43 4.90 -9.80
CA TRP A 585 10.66 3.46 -9.85
C TRP A 585 11.53 3.04 -8.68
N ARG A 586 11.36 1.79 -8.22
CA ARG A 586 12.22 1.20 -7.20
C ARG A 586 12.63 -0.22 -7.56
N LEU A 587 13.78 -0.65 -7.05
CA LEU A 587 14.22 -2.04 -7.10
C LEU A 587 13.99 -2.69 -5.74
N ARG A 588 13.36 -3.86 -5.74
CA ARG A 588 13.22 -4.70 -4.55
C ARG A 588 14.16 -5.88 -4.64
N PHE A 589 15.06 -6.04 -3.69
CA PHE A 589 16.04 -7.12 -3.71
C PHE A 589 16.38 -7.58 -2.31
N PHE A 590 17.04 -8.74 -2.22
CA PHE A 590 17.51 -9.26 -0.94
C PHE A 590 18.94 -8.80 -0.65
N GLY A 591 19.12 -8.12 0.48
CA GLY A 591 20.39 -7.59 0.97
C GLY A 591 21.21 -8.62 1.75
N GLY A 592 22.06 -8.15 2.67
CA GLY A 592 22.96 -9.00 3.48
C GLY A 592 24.28 -9.36 2.78
N ARG A 593 24.55 -8.74 1.64
CA ARG A 593 25.79 -8.90 0.87
C ARG A 593 26.58 -7.60 0.93
N SER A 594 27.91 -7.71 0.92
CA SER A 594 28.82 -6.56 0.86
C SER A 594 29.08 -6.13 -0.58
N ASP A 595 29.58 -4.90 -0.73
CA ASP A 595 30.12 -4.34 -1.97
C ASP A 595 29.16 -4.37 -3.17
N LEU A 596 27.88 -4.18 -2.88
CA LEU A 596 26.84 -4.12 -3.90
C LEU A 596 26.97 -2.83 -4.72
N ARG A 597 26.82 -2.96 -6.04
CA ARG A 597 26.80 -1.84 -6.98
C ARG A 597 25.60 -1.94 -7.92
N LEU A 598 24.97 -0.81 -8.22
CA LEU A 598 24.02 -0.66 -9.31
C LEU A 598 24.79 -0.23 -10.57
N LEU A 599 24.61 -0.94 -11.67
CA LEU A 599 25.19 -0.67 -12.98
C LEU A 599 24.10 -0.30 -13.99
N TYR A 600 24.38 0.66 -14.86
CA TYR A 600 23.48 1.14 -15.92
C TYR A 600 24.22 1.97 -16.97
N GLY A 601 23.51 2.50 -17.96
CA GLY A 601 24.05 3.23 -19.11
C GLY A 601 24.34 2.33 -20.31
N ARG A 602 23.61 1.22 -20.46
CA ARG A 602 23.82 0.25 -21.54
C ARG A 602 22.52 -0.11 -22.27
N ALA A 603 22.14 0.72 -23.24
CA ALA A 603 20.84 0.64 -23.91
C ALA A 603 20.58 -0.62 -24.78
N ASP A 604 21.62 -1.40 -25.13
CA ASP A 604 21.48 -2.62 -25.95
C ASP A 604 20.99 -3.85 -25.16
N LEU A 605 20.82 -3.74 -23.84
CA LEU A 605 20.41 -4.86 -22.98
C LEU A 605 18.90 -4.98 -22.83
N ALA A 606 18.42 -6.23 -22.91
CA ALA A 606 17.09 -6.60 -22.46
C ALA A 606 17.00 -6.60 -20.93
N ALA A 607 15.77 -6.40 -20.41
CA ALA A 607 15.47 -6.50 -18.99
C ALA A 607 15.87 -7.89 -18.45
N PRO A 608 16.49 -7.97 -17.26
CA PRO A 608 16.87 -9.25 -16.69
C PRO A 608 15.62 -10.00 -16.24
N ARG A 609 15.66 -11.33 -16.31
CA ARG A 609 14.62 -12.21 -15.80
C ARG A 609 15.21 -13.07 -14.71
N TYR A 610 14.58 -13.05 -13.54
CA TYR A 610 15.05 -13.79 -12.37
C TYR A 610 13.93 -14.67 -11.82
N ASP A 611 14.30 -15.84 -11.31
CA ASP A 611 13.36 -16.74 -10.61
C ASP A 611 12.80 -16.12 -9.33
N LEU A 612 13.37 -15.01 -8.86
CA LEU A 612 12.83 -14.19 -7.77
C LEU A 612 11.36 -13.80 -8.00
N ALA A 613 10.94 -13.62 -9.27
CA ALA A 613 9.55 -13.33 -9.62
C ALA A 613 8.59 -14.43 -9.16
N LEU A 614 9.03 -15.70 -9.09
CA LEU A 614 8.22 -16.81 -8.56
C LEU A 614 7.85 -16.64 -7.09
N LEU A 615 8.62 -15.83 -6.35
CA LEU A 615 8.35 -15.50 -4.95
C LEU A 615 7.52 -14.22 -4.79
N GLY A 616 7.25 -13.47 -5.86
CA GLY A 616 6.66 -12.15 -5.82
C GLY A 616 5.42 -11.98 -4.93
N PRO A 617 4.40 -12.87 -4.97
CA PRO A 617 3.23 -12.75 -4.11
C PRO A 617 3.56 -12.72 -2.61
N ARG A 618 4.68 -13.35 -2.19
CA ARG A 618 5.18 -13.33 -0.80
C ARG A 618 6.01 -12.08 -0.51
N LEU A 619 6.63 -11.49 -1.53
CA LEU A 619 7.63 -10.42 -1.40
C LEU A 619 7.02 -9.02 -1.47
N VAL A 620 5.99 -8.81 -2.30
CA VAL A 620 5.47 -7.46 -2.57
C VAL A 620 4.81 -6.82 -1.34
N GLY A 621 4.17 -7.61 -0.48
CA GLY A 621 3.63 -7.12 0.80
C GLY A 621 4.67 -7.00 1.92
N THR A 622 5.97 -7.20 1.64
CA THR A 622 7.01 -7.17 2.69
C THR A 622 7.57 -5.79 2.92
N GLU A 623 7.49 -5.33 4.17
CA GLU A 623 8.32 -4.25 4.69
C GLU A 623 9.78 -4.48 4.27
N GLY A 624 10.38 -3.45 3.71
CA GLY A 624 11.76 -3.51 3.25
C GLY A 624 12.49 -2.27 3.69
N HIS A 625 13.77 -2.45 4.04
CA HIS A 625 14.63 -1.35 4.42
C HIS A 625 14.84 -0.43 3.22
N GLU A 626 14.57 0.87 3.38
CA GLU A 626 14.82 1.86 2.34
C GLU A 626 16.33 2.07 2.16
N VAL A 627 16.78 2.02 0.91
CA VAL A 627 18.18 2.17 0.54
C VAL A 627 18.30 3.31 -0.46
N HIS A 628 19.29 4.16 -0.26
CA HIS A 628 19.65 5.24 -1.17
C HIS A 628 20.97 4.92 -1.88
N LEU A 629 21.06 5.31 -3.14
CA LEU A 629 22.27 5.14 -3.94
C LEU A 629 23.36 6.13 -3.51
N GLY A 630 24.61 5.67 -3.46
CA GLY A 630 25.79 6.56 -3.38
C GLY A 630 25.95 7.41 -4.65
N PRO A 631 26.96 8.28 -4.77
CA PRO A 631 27.15 9.13 -5.94
C PRO A 631 27.41 8.34 -7.24
N GLU A 632 27.00 8.88 -8.38
CA GLU A 632 27.27 8.35 -9.73
C GLU A 632 28.77 8.38 -10.06
N GLN A 633 29.29 7.26 -10.55
CA GLN A 633 30.67 7.14 -11.02
C GLN A 633 30.66 6.61 -12.45
N SER A 634 31.44 7.22 -13.33
CA SER A 634 31.67 6.68 -14.67
C SER A 634 32.65 5.51 -14.59
N VAL A 635 32.23 4.36 -15.09
CA VAL A 635 33.06 3.14 -15.16
C VAL A 635 34.03 3.23 -16.36
N GLY A 636 33.65 3.97 -17.40
CA GLY A 636 34.37 4.04 -18.68
C GLY A 636 35.45 5.11 -18.83
N SER A 637 35.70 5.97 -17.82
CA SER A 637 36.66 7.07 -17.97
C SER A 637 38.10 6.72 -17.59
N ALA A 638 38.31 5.75 -16.68
CA ALA A 638 39.68 5.37 -16.27
C ALA A 638 40.47 4.62 -17.37
N ALA A 639 39.80 4.04 -18.36
CA ALA A 639 40.42 3.33 -19.48
C ALA A 639 40.56 4.18 -20.77
N ARG A 640 40.00 5.39 -20.81
CA ARG A 640 40.18 6.33 -21.95
C ARG A 640 41.24 7.40 -21.71
N ALA A 641 41.95 7.34 -20.57
CA ALA A 641 43.11 8.18 -20.26
C ALA A 641 44.44 7.62 -20.83
N THR A 642 44.40 6.90 -21.95
CA THR A 642 45.51 6.89 -22.91
C THR A 642 44.98 7.48 -24.21
N ASP A 643 44.83 8.80 -24.21
CA ASP A 643 44.98 9.58 -25.43
C ASP A 643 46.44 9.39 -25.87
N GLU A 644 46.77 8.22 -26.42
CA GLU A 644 47.92 8.11 -27.31
C GLU A 644 47.60 9.02 -28.47
N SER A 645 48.07 10.25 -28.34
CA SER A 645 47.88 11.28 -29.34
C SER A 645 48.12 10.66 -30.72
N PRO A 646 47.26 10.91 -31.73
CA PRO A 646 47.48 10.39 -33.08
C PRO A 646 48.90 10.65 -33.57
N ARG A 647 49.53 11.74 -33.09
CA ARG A 647 50.93 12.11 -33.33
C ARG A 647 51.94 11.06 -32.84
N LEU A 648 51.78 10.46 -31.66
CA LEU A 648 52.70 9.41 -31.16
C LEU A 648 52.63 8.15 -32.00
N PHE A 649 51.42 7.73 -32.40
CA PHE A 649 51.23 6.61 -33.33
C PHE A 649 51.88 6.90 -34.68
N TRP A 650 51.66 8.08 -35.27
CA TRP A 650 52.28 8.48 -36.53
C TRP A 650 53.81 8.64 -36.44
N ILE A 651 54.34 9.07 -35.29
CA ILE A 651 55.80 9.15 -35.04
C ILE A 651 56.39 7.74 -34.94
N LEU A 652 55.79 6.83 -34.17
CA LEU A 652 56.24 5.44 -34.06
C LEU A 652 56.17 4.71 -35.41
N LEU A 653 55.12 4.97 -36.20
CA LEU A 653 54.99 4.43 -37.55
C LEU A 653 56.08 4.99 -38.47
N ALA A 654 56.33 6.30 -38.46
CA ALA A 654 57.38 6.91 -39.26
C ALA A 654 58.78 6.39 -38.89
N VAL A 655 59.06 6.23 -37.60
CA VAL A 655 60.32 5.65 -37.10
C VAL A 655 60.46 4.20 -37.54
N SER A 656 59.39 3.40 -37.47
CA SER A 656 59.40 2.00 -37.89
C SER A 656 59.64 1.87 -39.40
N VAL A 657 59.00 2.72 -40.22
CA VAL A 657 59.20 2.78 -41.67
C VAL A 657 60.64 3.17 -42.00
N LEU A 658 61.20 4.17 -41.31
CA LEU A 658 62.61 4.58 -41.49
C LEU A 658 63.59 3.48 -41.09
N ALA A 659 63.33 2.77 -39.99
CA ALA A 659 64.14 1.63 -39.57
C ALA A 659 64.10 0.49 -40.61
N LEU A 660 62.92 0.21 -41.16
CA LEU A 660 62.75 -0.82 -42.20
C LEU A 660 63.47 -0.43 -43.50
N LEU A 661 63.37 0.84 -43.91
CA LEU A 661 64.08 1.36 -45.08
C LEU A 661 65.60 1.34 -44.88
N ALA A 662 66.10 1.65 -43.68
CA ALA A 662 67.52 1.55 -43.36
C ALA A 662 68.01 0.09 -43.39
N LEU A 663 67.19 -0.84 -42.92
CA LEU A 663 67.49 -2.27 -42.94
C LEU A 663 67.47 -2.83 -44.37
N LEU A 664 66.52 -2.38 -45.20
CA LEU A 664 66.44 -2.70 -46.62
C LEU A 664 67.64 -2.14 -47.39
N ALA A 665 68.04 -0.90 -47.13
CA ALA A 665 69.22 -0.28 -47.73
C ALA A 665 70.52 -1.00 -47.30
N ARG A 666 70.58 -1.51 -46.07
CA ARG A 666 71.69 -2.33 -45.57
C ARG A 666 71.74 -3.71 -46.26
N LEU A 667 70.59 -4.31 -46.53
CA LEU A 667 70.48 -5.58 -47.28
C LEU A 667 70.85 -5.40 -48.77
N LEU A 668 70.45 -4.29 -49.37
CA LEU A 668 70.78 -3.96 -50.77
C LEU A 668 72.27 -3.57 -50.95
N ARG A 669 72.91 -2.98 -49.94
CA ARG A 669 74.38 -2.74 -49.95
C ARG A 669 75.19 -3.98 -49.58
N GLY A 670 74.56 -5.04 -49.06
CA GLY A 670 75.18 -6.32 -48.73
C GLY A 670 75.33 -7.28 -49.91
N THR A 671 74.91 -6.89 -51.12
CA THR A 671 75.05 -7.71 -52.32
C THR A 671 75.80 -6.95 -53.41
N HIS A 672 77.12 -7.03 -53.40
CA HIS A 672 77.92 -6.94 -54.62
C HIS A 672 78.78 -8.21 -54.77
N PRO A 673 78.95 -8.69 -56.01
CA PRO A 673 79.32 -10.06 -56.35
C PRO A 673 80.82 -10.28 -56.22
N GLY A 674 81.21 -11.45 -55.71
CA GLY A 674 82.56 -11.97 -55.89
C GLY A 674 82.78 -12.34 -57.36
N THR A 675 83.74 -11.69 -58.00
CA THR A 675 84.39 -12.10 -59.25
C THR A 675 85.43 -13.21 -59.01
N PRO A 676 85.83 -13.95 -60.07
CA PRO A 676 86.31 -15.33 -60.00
C PRO A 676 87.83 -15.44 -59.87
N GLU A 677 88.34 -16.61 -59.47
CA GLU A 677 89.56 -17.22 -60.04
C GLU A 677 89.74 -18.70 -59.63
N SER A 678 90.31 -19.45 -60.60
CA SER A 678 90.66 -20.89 -60.70
C SER A 678 89.53 -21.92 -60.75
#